data_AF-A0A518HYB5-F1
#
_entry.id   AF-A0A518HYB5-F1
#
_cell.length_a   1.000
_cell.length_b   1.000
_cell.length_c   1.000
_cell.angle_alpha   90.00
_cell.angle_beta   90.00
_cell.angle_gamma   90.00
#
_symmetry.space_group_name_H-M   'P 1'
#
loop_
_entity.id
_entity.type
_entity.pdbx_description
1 polymer ?
#
loop_
_entity_poly.entity_id
_entity_poly.type
_entity_poly.pdbx_seq_one_letter_code
_entity_poly.pdbx_strand_id
1 'polypeptide(L)'
;MPPRNYRNSSRRSRMPTLILGGLGLFALTAVGIIGTLWLAGVPLNPFADREPVEDPFMVRIPINATPIPAYARVDRSHLLNPNQGGLMYQKVPPQAAVGMSIVGVDQNGSHVESRVESIKNVDDEVVFVVTGGAEVRQGQTLSLGGAIMNINAIIGRVVKADKRAGLGFQESTFFPKGTPEGLAGATPQGMRAITLDATRLTGVHSLGAGDLIDLLASVPVGDTRAAVPATASEVELLAQNAKVLRPVYVRNEVTQSASLMNGASVSNVPKYEVAIAVAADDVIPLQNALNQELPITCVAHSMQPVQEDETALVNRSIDEVRVPVTVRPILAYQVVSRDAFVSSATRSIKTATISRREADRMDVIRSVTEALGALTRQDIPAGRYLRQSDLLKGPPAERKEADTSLEAAVHRTNTAGGMQLVSMLQTPEAARTAPSATAVGDRPAITTFIPAGRTAFAIPLNRIYGAEHLQIGDSIDLLASYSLERLRDEEETETRPDGTVIVRKSESLTPRTTQRSWEETFGNRAEPWFVASDAIVVAPVGFPAPAAALRAIQSGGNPQADRSDRMAGPAVIIAVSDQDVESFATAMATRESLFTVAFHAAASASPSPRRKTIAIAPESIAAYAALTENAWKGNRRSIATRTVATSDPRFADAITLEQLSSFYGRVLKNDKPRGEFFTAADFLPAGTAAGIAASARVGFTLLPIADREIEGLDAFESGDPVSILLRGVLRSPVTQRAAGGAGVATSIVVVPAVRIARASVAGQSILEIPNEHLTRLQAAIARSLTDRDDFEDRSHLVAVGIERRDDDVIVAGSDEIPSFDPLANVKTTQLIIGGRRSVEVYGGGGL
;
A
#
# COMPACT_ATOMS: atom_id res chain seq x y z
N MET A 1 -66.51 38.61 -3.82
CA MET A 1 -66.91 37.23 -3.44
C MET A 1 -66.18 36.86 -2.15
N PRO A 2 -66.78 36.02 -1.28
CA PRO A 2 -67.08 36.36 0.12
C PRO A 2 -66.10 35.79 1.19
N PRO A 3 -66.32 36.09 2.50
CA PRO A 3 -65.35 36.01 3.61
C PRO A 3 -65.64 34.87 4.61
N ARG A 4 -64.86 34.77 5.71
CA ARG A 4 -65.36 34.16 6.97
C ARG A 4 -64.73 34.75 8.24
N ASN A 5 -65.62 35.31 9.06
CA ASN A 5 -65.47 35.76 10.45
C ASN A 5 -65.27 34.58 11.43
N TYR A 6 -64.71 34.84 12.62
CA TYR A 6 -65.40 34.51 13.89
C TYR A 6 -65.01 35.47 15.03
N ARG A 7 -66.00 35.73 15.88
CA ARG A 7 -66.17 36.80 16.89
C ARG A 7 -65.92 36.27 18.31
N ASN A 8 -65.48 37.18 19.19
CA ASN A 8 -65.85 37.42 20.61
C ASN A 8 -66.11 36.25 21.59
N SER A 9 -65.55 36.35 22.81
CA SER A 9 -66.29 36.93 23.96
C SER A 9 -65.53 36.90 25.29
N SER A 10 -65.67 38.01 26.01
CA SER A 10 -65.30 38.26 27.42
C SER A 10 -66.34 37.72 28.40
N ARG A 11 -65.93 37.27 29.60
CA ARG A 11 -66.80 37.18 30.78
C ARG A 11 -66.13 37.74 32.05
N ARG A 12 -66.74 38.80 32.58
CA ARG A 12 -66.64 39.27 33.97
C ARG A 12 -67.45 38.35 34.88
N SER A 13 -67.00 38.13 36.12
CA SER A 13 -67.87 37.83 37.26
C SER A 13 -67.41 38.62 38.50
N ARG A 14 -68.39 39.08 39.28
CA ARG A 14 -68.28 39.91 40.49
C ARG A 14 -68.77 39.09 41.70
N MET A 15 -68.13 39.34 42.86
CA MET A 15 -68.65 39.33 44.26
C MET A 15 -69.07 37.99 44.92
N PRO A 16 -69.21 37.89 46.28
CA PRO A 16 -69.03 38.90 47.34
C PRO A 16 -68.24 38.48 48.61
N THR A 17 -67.92 39.51 49.40
CA THR A 17 -67.48 39.60 50.81
C THR A 17 -68.53 39.11 51.83
N LEU A 18 -68.17 38.21 52.76
CA LEU A 18 -68.94 37.93 54.01
C LEU A 18 -68.24 36.96 55.00
N ILE A 19 -67.06 37.25 55.57
CA ILE A 19 -66.53 36.49 56.74
C ILE A 19 -65.71 37.40 57.65
N LEU A 20 -66.36 38.21 58.49
CA LEU A 20 -65.69 38.98 59.56
C LEU A 20 -66.35 38.82 60.95
N GLY A 21 -67.33 37.92 61.10
CA GLY A 21 -68.06 37.70 62.36
C GLY A 21 -67.79 36.37 63.07
N GLY A 22 -67.06 35.42 62.46
CA GLY A 22 -66.85 34.07 63.00
C GLY A 22 -65.59 33.87 63.84
N LEU A 23 -64.70 34.87 63.91
CA LEU A 23 -63.36 34.71 64.50
C LEU A 23 -63.33 34.78 66.04
N GLY A 24 -64.33 35.41 66.68
CA GLY A 24 -64.36 35.58 68.13
C GLY A 24 -64.72 34.30 68.91
N LEU A 25 -65.59 33.45 68.36
CA LEU A 25 -66.07 32.24 69.06
C LEU A 25 -65.08 31.06 68.94
N PHE A 26 -64.26 31.03 67.89
CA PHE A 26 -63.19 30.02 67.71
C PHE A 26 -62.00 30.22 68.65
N ALA A 27 -61.75 31.46 69.11
CA ALA A 27 -60.62 31.74 69.99
C ALA A 27 -60.80 31.14 71.40
N LEU A 28 -62.03 31.14 71.94
CA LEU A 28 -62.30 30.62 73.29
C LEU A 28 -62.34 29.09 73.35
N THR A 29 -62.79 28.41 72.29
CA THR A 29 -62.72 26.95 72.21
C THR A 29 -61.29 26.46 71.95
N ALA A 30 -60.47 27.20 71.21
CA ALA A 30 -59.06 26.85 70.97
C ALA A 30 -58.21 26.86 72.25
N VAL A 31 -58.42 27.81 73.16
CA VAL A 31 -57.64 27.90 74.41
C VAL A 31 -57.92 26.73 75.36
N GLY A 32 -59.18 26.26 75.43
CA GLY A 32 -59.55 25.10 76.25
C GLY A 32 -58.99 23.76 75.74
N ILE A 33 -58.84 23.62 74.42
CA ILE A 33 -58.27 22.42 73.78
C ILE A 33 -56.75 22.39 73.97
N ILE A 34 -56.08 23.54 73.88
CA ILE A 34 -54.63 23.63 74.08
C ILE A 34 -54.26 23.27 75.54
N GLY A 35 -55.01 23.76 76.52
CA GLY A 35 -54.75 23.45 77.94
C GLY A 35 -54.95 21.98 78.31
N THR A 36 -55.95 21.31 77.71
CA THR A 36 -56.20 19.87 77.96
C THR A 36 -55.18 18.97 77.27
N LEU A 37 -54.67 19.35 76.09
CA LEU A 37 -53.57 18.63 75.42
C LEU A 37 -52.25 18.70 76.20
N TRP A 38 -51.94 19.83 76.85
CA TRP A 38 -50.74 19.96 77.69
C TRP A 38 -50.76 19.03 78.91
N LEU A 39 -51.90 18.96 79.61
CA LEU A 39 -52.08 18.10 80.78
C LEU A 39 -52.07 16.60 80.43
N ALA A 40 -52.40 16.24 79.19
CA ALA A 40 -52.33 14.87 78.67
C ALA A 40 -50.91 14.48 78.19
N GLY A 41 -49.90 15.32 78.39
CA GLY A 41 -48.52 15.05 77.96
C GLY A 41 -48.29 15.19 76.45
N VAL A 42 -49.21 15.84 75.73
CA VAL A 42 -49.02 16.12 74.30
C VAL A 42 -48.07 17.33 74.16
N PRO A 43 -46.93 17.19 73.49
CA PRO A 43 -45.97 18.29 73.34
C PRO A 43 -46.60 19.43 72.53
N LEU A 44 -46.86 20.56 73.20
CA LEU A 44 -47.58 21.73 72.65
C LEU A 44 -46.74 22.63 71.73
N ASN A 45 -45.54 22.20 71.32
CA ASN A 45 -44.81 22.90 70.28
C ASN A 45 -44.88 22.09 68.98
N PRO A 46 -45.92 22.29 68.14
CA PRO A 46 -46.00 21.66 66.81
C PRO A 46 -44.90 22.17 65.86
N PHE A 47 -44.08 23.14 66.30
CA PHE A 47 -42.96 23.71 65.57
C PHE A 47 -41.60 23.50 66.27
N ALA A 48 -41.55 22.73 67.37
CA ALA A 48 -40.27 22.16 67.80
C ALA A 48 -39.97 21.05 66.81
N ASP A 49 -39.33 21.40 65.69
CA ASP A 49 -38.72 20.46 64.77
C ASP A 49 -37.84 19.54 65.63
N ARG A 50 -38.38 18.36 65.95
CA ARG A 50 -37.55 17.25 66.43
C ARG A 50 -36.56 17.09 65.31
N GLU A 51 -35.30 17.50 65.53
CA GLU A 51 -34.22 17.18 64.62
C GLU A 51 -34.39 15.69 64.31
N PRO A 52 -34.77 15.32 63.07
CA PRO A 52 -35.07 13.94 62.76
C PRO A 52 -33.81 13.18 63.13
N VAL A 53 -33.90 12.35 64.17
CA VAL A 53 -32.80 11.53 64.67
C VAL A 53 -32.27 10.81 63.45
N GLU A 54 -31.11 11.26 62.96
CA GLU A 54 -30.58 10.78 61.70
C GLU A 54 -30.29 9.30 61.90
N ASP A 55 -30.97 8.43 61.15
CA ASP A 55 -30.62 7.02 61.13
C ASP A 55 -29.15 6.93 60.69
N PRO A 56 -28.22 6.54 61.58
CA PRO A 56 -26.81 6.51 61.27
C PRO A 56 -26.51 5.44 60.21
N PHE A 57 -27.39 4.44 60.08
CA PHE A 57 -27.25 3.33 59.15
C PHE A 57 -27.83 3.66 57.76
N MET A 58 -27.31 4.72 57.14
CA MET A 58 -27.69 5.16 55.79
C MET A 58 -26.46 5.37 54.91
N VAL A 59 -26.53 4.94 53.65
CA VAL A 59 -25.48 5.20 52.66
C VAL A 59 -25.56 6.67 52.26
N ARG A 60 -24.45 7.41 52.38
CA ARG A 60 -24.38 8.86 52.11
C ARG A 60 -23.61 9.12 50.82
N ILE A 61 -24.31 9.42 49.73
CA ILE A 61 -23.70 9.71 48.43
C ILE A 61 -23.55 11.24 48.28
N PRO A 62 -22.35 11.80 48.05
CA PRO A 62 -22.16 13.24 47.86
C PRO A 62 -22.93 13.78 46.65
N ILE A 63 -23.66 14.89 46.83
CA ILE A 63 -24.41 15.57 45.77
C ILE A 63 -24.11 17.07 45.76
N ASN A 64 -24.34 17.74 44.64
CA ASN A 64 -24.20 19.19 44.56
C ASN A 64 -25.43 19.93 45.10
N ALA A 65 -25.23 20.98 45.89
CA ALA A 65 -26.29 21.84 46.42
C ALA A 65 -26.77 22.88 45.41
N THR A 66 -25.85 23.40 44.57
CA THR A 66 -26.15 24.38 43.53
C THR A 66 -25.88 23.80 42.14
N PRO A 67 -26.56 24.30 41.09
CA PRO A 67 -26.20 23.94 39.72
C PRO A 67 -24.75 24.33 39.41
N ILE A 68 -24.02 23.48 38.70
CA ILE A 68 -22.63 23.72 38.28
C ILE A 68 -22.62 23.83 36.75
N PRO A 69 -22.22 24.97 36.18
CA PRO A 69 -22.17 25.13 34.73
C PRO A 69 -21.06 24.24 34.13
N ALA A 70 -21.24 23.85 32.87
CA ALA A 70 -20.25 23.11 32.10
C ALA A 70 -18.90 23.84 32.10
N TYR A 71 -17.81 23.08 32.16
CA TYR A 71 -16.43 23.57 32.15
C TYR A 71 -16.03 24.38 33.38
N ALA A 72 -16.86 24.39 34.43
CA ALA A 72 -16.51 24.96 35.72
C ALA A 72 -15.85 23.93 36.63
N ARG A 73 -14.94 24.43 37.47
CA ARG A 73 -14.33 23.67 38.54
C ARG A 73 -15.33 23.47 39.68
N VAL A 74 -15.35 22.28 40.27
CA VAL A 74 -16.19 21.99 41.43
C VAL A 74 -15.50 22.51 42.68
N ASP A 75 -16.01 23.61 43.20
CA ASP A 75 -15.62 24.15 44.50
C ASP A 75 -16.38 23.49 45.65
N ARG A 76 -15.83 23.61 46.86
CA ARG A 76 -16.45 23.13 48.09
C ARG A 76 -17.83 23.77 48.32
N SER A 77 -18.01 25.04 47.95
CA SER A 77 -19.29 25.75 48.03
C SER A 77 -20.41 25.06 47.26
N HIS A 78 -20.10 24.38 46.15
CA HIS A 78 -21.10 23.65 45.37
C HIS A 78 -21.62 22.39 46.08
N LEU A 79 -20.92 21.90 47.10
CA LEU A 79 -21.31 20.71 47.89
C LEU A 79 -21.91 21.08 49.25
N LEU A 80 -21.78 22.33 49.68
CA LEU A 80 -22.27 22.78 50.98
C LEU A 80 -23.75 23.14 50.89
N ASN A 81 -24.56 22.59 51.80
CA ASN A 81 -25.95 22.98 51.96
C ASN A 81 -26.00 24.41 52.54
N PRO A 82 -26.59 25.40 51.85
CA PRO A 82 -26.60 26.78 52.31
C PRO A 82 -27.33 26.97 53.65
N ASN A 83 -28.26 26.07 54.00
CA ASN A 83 -29.05 26.19 55.22
C ASN A 83 -28.42 25.49 56.43
N GLN A 84 -27.67 24.40 56.20
CA GLN A 84 -27.10 23.56 57.27
C GLN A 84 -25.60 23.76 57.46
N GLY A 85 -24.90 24.38 56.50
CA GLY A 85 -23.43 24.54 56.52
C GLY A 85 -22.63 23.24 56.38
N GLY A 86 -23.30 22.07 56.43
CA GLY A 86 -22.74 20.76 56.18
C GLY A 86 -22.70 20.38 54.70
N LEU A 87 -21.99 19.31 54.38
CA LEU A 87 -21.98 18.73 53.04
C LEU A 87 -23.34 18.10 52.70
N MET A 88 -23.77 18.27 51.46
CA MET A 88 -25.03 17.72 50.99
C MET A 88 -24.83 16.28 50.52
N TYR A 89 -25.63 15.37 51.08
CA TYR A 89 -25.64 13.96 50.71
C TYR A 89 -27.03 13.50 50.31
N GLN A 90 -27.11 12.65 49.30
CA GLN A 90 -28.27 11.82 49.06
C GLN A 90 -28.19 10.60 49.99
N LYS A 91 -29.16 10.50 50.89
CA LYS A 91 -29.28 9.36 51.82
C LYS A 91 -30.03 8.24 51.12
N VAL A 92 -29.44 7.05 51.10
CA VAL A 92 -30.01 5.87 50.46
C VAL A 92 -30.06 4.73 51.49
N PRO A 93 -31.18 3.97 51.57
CA PRO A 93 -31.25 2.79 52.42
C PRO A 93 -30.15 1.79 52.08
N PRO A 94 -29.46 1.18 53.06
CA PRO A 94 -28.35 0.28 52.80
C PRO A 94 -28.71 -0.85 51.85
N GLN A 95 -29.89 -1.47 51.97
CA GLN A 95 -30.30 -2.59 51.12
C GLN A 95 -30.32 -2.24 49.63
N ALA A 96 -30.49 -0.97 49.26
CA ALA A 96 -30.46 -0.55 47.87
C ALA A 96 -29.06 -0.60 47.24
N ALA A 97 -27.99 -0.63 48.06
CA ALA A 97 -26.63 -0.76 47.59
C ALA A 97 -26.21 -2.21 47.28
N VAL A 98 -26.99 -3.21 47.71
CA VAL A 98 -26.72 -4.62 47.40
C VAL A 98 -26.81 -4.85 45.90
N GLY A 99 -25.78 -5.49 45.34
CA GLY A 99 -25.63 -5.73 43.91
C GLY A 99 -24.96 -4.58 43.13
N MET A 100 -24.76 -3.41 43.74
CA MET A 100 -24.01 -2.31 43.11
C MET A 100 -22.52 -2.65 43.00
N SER A 101 -21.86 -2.11 41.97
CA SER A 101 -20.40 -2.15 41.89
C SER A 101 -19.79 -1.25 42.97
N ILE A 102 -18.68 -1.68 43.56
CA ILE A 102 -17.96 -0.92 44.57
C ILE A 102 -16.47 -0.97 44.30
N VAL A 103 -15.82 0.18 44.47
CA VAL A 103 -14.37 0.34 44.46
C VAL A 103 -13.97 0.98 45.78
N GLY A 104 -13.07 0.35 46.53
CA GLY A 104 -12.62 0.86 47.82
C GLY A 104 -11.35 0.20 48.32
N VAL A 105 -11.02 0.47 49.58
CA VAL A 105 -9.90 -0.14 50.27
C VAL A 105 -10.44 -0.95 51.44
N ASP A 106 -10.06 -2.22 51.54
CA ASP A 106 -10.46 -3.08 52.65
C ASP A 106 -9.71 -2.75 53.96
N GLN A 107 -10.03 -3.46 55.03
CA GLN A 107 -9.37 -3.29 56.33
C GLN A 107 -7.87 -3.61 56.31
N ASN A 108 -7.40 -4.39 55.32
CA ASN A 108 -6.00 -4.76 55.15
C ASN A 108 -5.22 -3.74 54.29
N GLY A 109 -5.87 -2.65 53.84
CA GLY A 109 -5.28 -1.68 52.94
C GLY A 109 -5.22 -2.12 51.48
N SER A 110 -5.86 -3.24 51.13
CA SER A 110 -5.89 -3.75 49.76
C SER A 110 -7.00 -3.09 48.94
N HIS A 111 -6.70 -2.77 47.69
CA HIS A 111 -7.71 -2.27 46.76
C HIS A 111 -8.68 -3.39 46.37
N VAL A 112 -9.97 -3.09 46.51
CA VAL A 112 -11.06 -4.02 46.20
C VAL A 112 -11.97 -3.40 45.14
N GLU A 113 -12.15 -4.11 44.02
CA GLU A 113 -13.09 -3.79 42.95
C GLU A 113 -14.01 -5.02 42.77
N SER A 114 -15.25 -4.92 43.22
CA SER A 114 -16.19 -6.05 43.25
C SER A 114 -17.65 -5.56 43.29
N ARG A 115 -18.60 -6.45 43.59
CA ARG A 115 -20.01 -6.11 43.84
C ARG A 115 -20.34 -6.28 45.31
N VAL A 116 -21.23 -5.43 45.82
CA VAL A 116 -21.75 -5.54 47.18
C VAL A 116 -22.66 -6.76 47.27
N GLU A 117 -22.27 -7.75 48.06
CA GLU A 117 -23.04 -8.98 48.29
C GLU A 117 -23.98 -8.84 49.48
N SER A 118 -23.49 -8.25 50.57
CA SER A 118 -24.29 -7.94 51.74
C SER A 118 -23.74 -6.70 52.45
N ILE A 119 -24.50 -6.16 53.39
CA ILE A 119 -24.12 -4.96 54.13
C ILE A 119 -24.32 -5.25 55.61
N LYS A 120 -23.32 -4.90 56.40
CA LYS A 120 -23.33 -5.03 57.85
C LYS A 120 -23.32 -3.64 58.49
N ASN A 121 -24.03 -3.52 59.61
CA ASN A 121 -23.83 -2.41 60.53
C ASN A 121 -22.74 -2.83 61.52
N VAL A 122 -21.62 -2.11 61.53
CA VAL A 122 -20.55 -2.30 62.52
C VAL A 122 -20.30 -0.94 63.15
N ASP A 123 -20.59 -0.81 64.45
CA ASP A 123 -20.42 0.44 65.21
C ASP A 123 -21.13 1.66 64.59
N ASP A 124 -22.37 1.48 64.12
CA ASP A 124 -23.17 2.50 63.41
C ASP A 124 -22.56 2.98 62.07
N GLU A 125 -21.54 2.30 61.57
CA GLU A 125 -20.97 2.52 60.25
C GLU A 125 -21.48 1.47 59.26
N VAL A 126 -21.79 1.92 58.04
CA VAL A 126 -22.14 1.04 56.93
C VAL A 126 -20.88 0.35 56.41
N VAL A 127 -20.83 -0.98 56.52
CA VAL A 127 -19.75 -1.83 56.00
C VAL A 127 -20.28 -2.69 54.85
N PHE A 128 -19.70 -2.50 53.67
CA PHE A 128 -20.03 -3.28 52.48
C PHE A 128 -19.21 -4.57 52.48
N VAL A 129 -19.90 -5.72 52.47
CA VAL A 129 -19.29 -7.03 52.26
C VAL A 129 -19.37 -7.34 50.77
N VAL A 130 -18.22 -7.46 50.12
CA VAL A 130 -18.17 -7.69 48.69
C VAL A 130 -18.13 -9.17 48.33
N THR A 131 -18.42 -9.50 47.06
CA THR A 131 -18.20 -10.85 46.53
C THR A 131 -16.73 -11.24 46.72
N GLY A 132 -16.49 -12.27 47.55
CA GLY A 132 -15.16 -12.66 48.02
C GLY A 132 -14.94 -12.48 49.53
N GLY A 133 -15.91 -11.89 50.24
CA GLY A 133 -15.92 -11.79 51.70
C GLY A 133 -15.10 -10.62 52.27
N ALA A 134 -14.45 -9.81 51.43
CA ALA A 134 -13.76 -8.62 51.89
C ALA A 134 -14.76 -7.55 52.38
N GLU A 135 -14.36 -6.80 53.41
CA GLU A 135 -15.19 -5.79 54.05
C GLU A 135 -14.62 -4.39 53.77
N VAL A 136 -15.44 -3.51 53.20
CA VAL A 136 -15.07 -2.13 52.85
C VAL A 136 -15.99 -1.17 53.59
N ARG A 137 -15.41 -0.31 54.43
CA ARG A 137 -16.16 0.73 55.16
C ARG A 137 -16.60 1.85 54.23
N GLN A 138 -17.72 2.51 54.52
CA GLN A 138 -18.19 3.65 53.71
C GLN A 138 -17.14 4.77 53.61
N GLY A 139 -16.43 5.08 54.69
CA GLY A 139 -15.35 6.09 54.66
C GLY A 139 -14.16 5.71 53.76
N GLN A 140 -13.96 4.42 53.50
CA GLN A 140 -12.90 3.88 52.64
C GLN A 140 -13.39 3.55 51.22
N THR A 141 -14.66 3.82 50.93
CA THR A 141 -15.24 3.60 49.61
C THR A 141 -14.86 4.75 48.68
N LEU A 142 -14.29 4.43 47.52
CA LEU A 142 -13.92 5.40 46.49
C LEU A 142 -15.09 5.64 45.53
N SER A 143 -15.76 4.57 45.10
CA SER A 143 -16.97 4.64 44.27
C SER A 143 -17.99 3.56 44.64
N LEU A 144 -19.27 3.89 44.51
CA LEU A 144 -20.40 2.98 44.74
C LEU A 144 -21.45 3.19 43.64
N GLY A 145 -21.80 2.14 42.90
CA GLY A 145 -22.71 2.21 41.75
C GLY A 145 -22.24 3.20 40.67
N GLY A 146 -20.93 3.45 40.58
CA GLY A 146 -20.32 4.46 39.72
C GLY A 146 -20.33 5.89 40.27
N ALA A 147 -21.01 6.15 41.40
CA ALA A 147 -20.95 7.44 42.08
C ALA A 147 -19.67 7.56 42.92
N ILE A 148 -18.98 8.69 42.83
CA ILE A 148 -17.77 8.98 43.60
C ILE A 148 -18.18 9.33 45.04
N MET A 149 -17.64 8.58 46.00
CA MET A 149 -17.99 8.72 47.42
C MET A 149 -17.02 9.66 48.17
N ASN A 150 -15.78 9.78 47.69
CA ASN A 150 -14.77 10.65 48.30
C ASN A 150 -14.88 12.09 47.79
N ILE A 151 -15.17 13.03 48.69
CA ILE A 151 -15.30 14.47 48.40
C ILE A 151 -14.01 15.07 47.84
N ASN A 152 -12.85 14.64 48.34
CA ASN A 152 -11.57 15.15 47.86
C ASN A 152 -11.28 14.73 46.41
N ALA A 153 -11.93 13.67 45.92
CA ALA A 153 -11.85 13.26 44.53
C ALA A 153 -12.78 14.06 43.60
N ILE A 154 -13.73 14.81 44.18
CA ILE A 154 -14.70 15.65 43.47
C ILE A 154 -14.19 17.10 43.38
N ILE A 155 -13.73 17.66 44.50
CA ILE A 155 -13.31 19.07 44.58
C ILE A 155 -12.11 19.32 43.68
N GLY A 156 -12.13 20.44 42.96
CA GLY A 156 -11.07 20.87 42.05
C GLY A 156 -11.15 20.25 40.65
N ARG A 157 -12.08 19.32 40.40
CA ARG A 157 -12.30 18.76 39.06
C ARG A 157 -13.25 19.61 38.23
N VAL A 158 -13.11 19.55 36.91
CA VAL A 158 -13.91 20.33 35.96
C VAL A 158 -15.04 19.47 35.40
N VAL A 159 -16.28 19.95 35.45
CA VAL A 159 -17.45 19.21 34.92
C VAL A 159 -17.55 19.33 33.39
N LYS A 160 -17.94 18.24 32.73
CA LYS A 160 -18.10 18.18 31.26
C LYS A 160 -19.36 18.85 30.74
N ALA A 161 -20.42 18.84 31.53
CA ALA A 161 -21.73 19.34 31.17
C ALA A 161 -22.39 20.03 32.37
N ASP A 162 -23.42 20.83 32.09
CA ASP A 162 -24.21 21.47 33.13
C ASP A 162 -24.78 20.43 34.09
N LYS A 163 -24.45 20.55 35.37
CA LYS A 163 -24.92 19.65 36.42
C LYS A 163 -26.03 20.34 37.22
N ARG A 164 -27.24 19.80 37.17
CA ARG A 164 -28.36 20.27 38.01
C ARG A 164 -28.08 20.01 39.49
N ALA A 165 -28.63 20.85 40.36
CA ALA A 165 -28.57 20.63 41.80
C ALA A 165 -29.20 19.29 42.20
N GLY A 166 -28.67 18.67 43.26
CA GLY A 166 -29.17 17.43 43.85
C GLY A 166 -28.66 16.14 43.20
N LEU A 167 -27.66 16.19 42.31
CA LEU A 167 -27.18 15.00 41.58
C LEU A 167 -25.81 14.51 42.08
N GLY A 168 -25.65 13.19 42.15
CA GLY A 168 -24.39 12.54 42.51
C GLY A 168 -23.33 12.66 41.42
N PHE A 169 -22.05 12.61 41.79
CA PHE A 169 -20.93 12.76 40.86
C PHE A 169 -20.44 11.40 40.37
N GLN A 170 -20.13 11.30 39.09
CA GLN A 170 -19.52 10.11 38.48
C GLN A 170 -18.21 10.50 37.79
N GLU A 171 -17.33 9.53 37.55
CA GLU A 171 -16.08 9.79 36.83
C GLU A 171 -16.34 10.37 35.42
N SER A 172 -17.40 9.88 34.75
CA SER A 172 -17.87 10.38 33.45
C SER A 172 -18.32 11.85 33.48
N THR A 173 -18.72 12.38 34.65
CA THR A 173 -19.15 13.78 34.81
C THR A 173 -17.98 14.75 34.65
N PHE A 174 -16.75 14.30 34.84
CA PHE A 174 -15.57 15.17 34.88
C PHE A 174 -14.67 15.02 33.67
N PHE A 175 -13.95 16.09 33.35
CA PHE A 175 -12.72 16.02 32.58
C PHE A 175 -11.60 15.34 33.38
N PRO A 176 -10.54 14.82 32.73
CA PRO A 176 -9.37 14.28 33.41
C PRO A 176 -8.85 15.20 34.53
N LYS A 177 -8.26 14.61 35.57
CA LYS A 177 -7.68 15.39 36.67
C LYS A 177 -6.56 16.29 36.13
N GLY A 178 -6.52 17.54 36.57
CA GLY A 178 -5.55 18.54 36.10
C GLY A 178 -6.01 19.37 34.90
N THR A 179 -7.18 19.09 34.31
CA THR A 179 -7.77 19.95 33.28
C THR A 179 -8.03 21.36 33.84
N PRO A 180 -7.54 22.44 33.19
CA PRO A 180 -7.84 23.80 33.61
C PRO A 180 -9.34 24.12 33.42
N GLU A 181 -9.87 25.05 34.20
CA GLU A 181 -11.26 25.48 34.04
C GLU A 181 -11.44 26.35 32.78
N GLY A 182 -12.67 26.40 32.26
CA GLY A 182 -13.04 27.19 31.08
C GLY A 182 -12.88 26.45 29.75
N LEU A 183 -13.13 27.18 28.65
CA LEU A 183 -13.18 26.63 27.29
C LEU A 183 -11.85 25.98 26.85
N ALA A 184 -10.72 26.47 27.37
CA ALA A 184 -9.41 25.90 27.07
C ALA A 184 -9.26 24.45 27.58
N GLY A 185 -9.78 24.16 28.78
CA GLY A 185 -9.78 22.78 29.31
C GLY A 185 -10.80 21.86 28.63
N ALA A 186 -11.84 22.45 28.04
CA ALA A 186 -12.84 21.74 27.25
C ALA A 186 -12.37 21.40 25.83
N THR A 187 -11.32 22.06 25.36
CA THR A 187 -10.82 21.92 23.99
C THR A 187 -10.12 20.56 23.85
N PRO A 188 -10.57 19.69 22.94
CA PRO A 188 -9.87 18.43 22.66
C PRO A 188 -8.42 18.67 22.23
N GLN A 189 -7.54 17.71 22.52
CA GLN A 189 -6.15 17.79 22.10
C GLN A 189 -6.03 17.89 20.57
N GLY A 190 -5.18 18.79 20.08
CA GLY A 190 -5.00 19.05 18.64
C GLY A 190 -6.05 20.00 18.02
N MET A 191 -7.05 20.42 18.80
CA MET A 191 -8.03 21.44 18.39
C MET A 191 -7.75 22.78 19.08
N ARG A 192 -8.28 23.85 18.50
CA ARG A 192 -8.27 25.21 19.06
C ARG A 192 -9.70 25.68 19.26
N ALA A 193 -10.01 26.18 20.45
CA ALA A 193 -11.28 26.82 20.73
C ALA A 193 -11.34 28.20 20.07
N ILE A 194 -12.42 28.46 19.35
CA ILE A 194 -12.72 29.74 18.73
C ILE A 194 -14.15 30.13 19.11
N THR A 195 -14.32 31.39 19.49
CA THR A 195 -15.64 31.98 19.73
C THR A 195 -16.08 32.73 18.48
N LEU A 196 -17.23 32.36 17.95
CA LEU A 196 -17.79 32.91 16.72
C LEU A 196 -19.12 33.61 17.00
N ASP A 197 -19.41 34.63 16.20
CA ASP A 197 -20.73 35.25 16.18
C ASP A 197 -21.73 34.26 15.56
N ALA A 198 -22.74 33.87 16.33
CA ALA A 198 -23.74 32.91 15.90
C ALA A 198 -24.58 33.45 14.74
N THR A 199 -24.70 34.76 14.56
CA THR A 199 -25.47 35.33 13.42
C THR A 199 -24.81 35.10 12.08
N ARG A 200 -23.50 34.79 12.06
CA ARG A 200 -22.72 34.49 10.84
C ARG A 200 -22.77 33.01 10.45
N LEU A 201 -23.36 32.16 11.28
CA LEU A 201 -23.38 30.71 11.13
C LEU A 201 -24.82 30.21 10.91
N THR A 202 -25.12 29.75 9.70
CA THR A 202 -26.43 29.17 9.39
C THR A 202 -26.53 27.77 10.00
N GLY A 203 -27.59 27.50 10.77
CA GLY A 203 -27.85 26.17 11.35
C GLY A 203 -27.26 25.92 12.76
N VAL A 204 -26.61 26.92 13.37
CA VAL A 204 -25.92 26.75 14.67
C VAL A 204 -26.86 26.71 15.89
N HIS A 205 -28.06 27.28 15.78
CA HIS A 205 -28.98 27.48 16.92
C HIS A 205 -29.60 26.19 17.47
N SER A 206 -29.60 25.10 16.70
CA SER A 206 -30.14 23.80 17.12
C SER A 206 -29.09 22.87 17.74
N LEU A 207 -27.84 23.31 17.86
CA LEU A 207 -26.71 22.48 18.31
C LEU A 207 -26.51 22.58 19.83
N GLY A 208 -26.29 21.43 20.47
CA GLY A 208 -25.93 21.30 21.88
C GLY A 208 -24.41 21.30 22.12
N ALA A 209 -24.01 21.47 23.38
CA ALA A 209 -22.63 21.22 23.78
C ALA A 209 -22.26 19.75 23.52
N GLY A 210 -21.15 19.52 22.85
CA GLY A 210 -20.65 18.20 22.51
C GLY A 210 -20.95 17.76 21.07
N ASP A 211 -21.85 18.43 20.35
CA ASP A 211 -22.21 18.08 18.97
C ASP A 211 -21.02 18.27 18.02
N LEU A 212 -20.89 17.34 17.06
CA LEU A 212 -19.91 17.40 15.98
C LEU A 212 -20.55 18.03 14.74
N ILE A 213 -19.85 18.98 14.14
CA ILE A 213 -20.30 19.72 12.97
C ILE A 213 -19.21 19.86 11.92
N ASP A 214 -19.60 19.94 10.66
CA ASP A 214 -18.73 20.41 9.56
C ASP A 214 -19.15 21.85 9.18
N LEU A 215 -18.17 22.70 8.87
CA LEU A 215 -18.37 24.10 8.46
C LEU A 215 -18.10 24.25 6.97
N LEU A 216 -19.09 24.73 6.22
CA LEU A 216 -19.02 24.93 4.77
C LEU A 216 -19.20 26.42 4.45
N ALA A 217 -18.32 27.02 3.65
CA ALA A 217 -18.55 28.34 3.07
C ALA A 217 -19.09 28.24 1.65
N SER A 218 -19.95 29.18 1.25
CA SER A 218 -20.30 29.37 -0.16
C SER A 218 -19.47 30.52 -0.73
N VAL A 219 -18.54 30.19 -1.63
CA VAL A 219 -17.69 31.16 -2.32
C VAL A 219 -18.38 31.55 -3.64
N PRO A 220 -18.63 32.84 -3.90
CA PRO A 220 -19.19 33.26 -5.18
C PRO A 220 -18.15 33.02 -6.29
N VAL A 221 -18.52 32.26 -7.32
CA VAL A 221 -17.63 32.02 -8.47
C VAL A 221 -17.75 33.20 -9.44
N GLY A 222 -16.77 34.09 -9.45
CA GLY A 222 -16.62 35.06 -10.54
C GLY A 222 -15.56 36.12 -10.33
N ASP A 223 -14.58 36.18 -11.24
CA ASP A 223 -14.24 37.45 -11.92
C ASP A 223 -13.45 37.25 -13.23
N THR A 224 -14.16 37.20 -14.37
CA THR A 224 -13.60 37.72 -15.63
C THR A 224 -14.71 38.47 -16.36
N ARG A 225 -14.61 39.81 -16.34
CA ARG A 225 -15.31 40.81 -17.17
C ARG A 225 -16.10 40.24 -18.37
N ALA A 226 -17.30 39.74 -18.11
CA ALA A 226 -18.36 39.55 -19.11
C ALA A 226 -19.67 39.36 -18.36
N ALA A 227 -20.68 40.16 -18.72
CA ALA A 227 -22.00 40.09 -18.14
C ALA A 227 -22.65 38.72 -18.41
N VAL A 228 -22.61 37.83 -17.42
CA VAL A 228 -23.39 36.59 -17.36
C VAL A 228 -24.06 36.56 -15.97
N PRO A 229 -25.36 36.20 -15.87
CA PRO A 229 -26.10 36.32 -14.62
C PRO A 229 -25.54 35.41 -13.52
N ALA A 230 -25.43 35.97 -12.32
CA ALA A 230 -24.90 35.37 -11.11
C ALA A 230 -25.81 34.24 -10.58
N THR A 231 -25.34 32.98 -10.58
CA THR A 231 -25.94 31.89 -9.77
C THR A 231 -25.03 30.71 -9.43
N ALA A 232 -23.74 30.69 -9.82
CA ALA A 232 -22.84 29.61 -9.42
C ALA A 232 -22.03 30.00 -8.17
N SER A 233 -22.41 29.46 -7.01
CA SER A 233 -21.60 29.49 -5.78
C SER A 233 -20.97 28.12 -5.55
N GLU A 234 -19.66 28.07 -5.40
CA GLU A 234 -18.93 26.85 -5.07
C GLU A 234 -18.92 26.66 -3.55
N VAL A 235 -19.04 25.42 -3.08
CA VAL A 235 -19.06 25.09 -1.65
C VAL A 235 -17.67 24.62 -1.22
N GLU A 236 -17.04 25.36 -0.32
CA GLU A 236 -15.72 25.05 0.24
C GLU A 236 -15.87 24.54 1.68
N LEU A 237 -15.19 23.44 2.01
CA LEU A 237 -15.16 22.90 3.38
C LEU A 237 -14.10 23.65 4.19
N LEU A 238 -14.54 24.40 5.20
CA LEU A 238 -13.67 25.22 6.05
C LEU A 238 -13.11 24.45 7.23
N ALA A 239 -13.92 23.59 7.84
CA ALA A 239 -13.53 22.79 9.00
C ALA A 239 -14.33 21.50 9.07
N GLN A 240 -13.65 20.40 9.37
CA GLN A 240 -14.29 19.10 9.54
C GLN A 240 -14.22 18.65 11.01
N ASN A 241 -15.28 17.99 11.51
CA ASN A 241 -15.34 17.51 12.90
C ASN A 241 -15.15 18.58 13.96
N ALA A 242 -15.58 19.82 13.68
CA ALA A 242 -15.59 20.84 14.70
C ALA A 242 -16.53 20.42 15.82
N LYS A 243 -16.12 20.57 17.07
CA LYS A 243 -16.92 20.20 18.24
C LYS A 243 -17.51 21.45 18.88
N VAL A 244 -18.81 21.48 19.06
CA VAL A 244 -19.46 22.56 19.82
C VAL A 244 -19.04 22.45 21.27
N LEU A 245 -18.24 23.39 21.75
CA LEU A 245 -17.85 23.48 23.15
C LEU A 245 -18.99 24.12 23.93
N ARG A 246 -19.52 25.25 23.46
CA ARG A 246 -20.61 25.95 24.11
C ARG A 246 -21.68 26.30 23.09
N PRO A 247 -22.94 25.88 23.30
CA PRO A 247 -24.05 26.23 22.41
C PRO A 247 -24.29 27.73 22.43
N VAL A 248 -25.09 28.22 21.49
CA VAL A 248 -25.36 29.65 21.34
C VAL A 248 -25.82 30.26 22.67
N TYR A 249 -25.06 31.22 23.17
CA TYR A 249 -25.36 31.95 24.40
C TYR A 249 -25.32 33.45 24.15
N VAL A 250 -26.10 34.19 24.95
CA VAL A 250 -26.18 35.64 24.84
C VAL A 250 -25.22 36.27 25.82
N ARG A 251 -24.33 37.13 25.31
CA ARG A 251 -23.52 38.03 26.13
C ARG A 251 -24.01 39.46 25.91
N ASN A 252 -24.34 40.14 27.00
CA ASN A 252 -24.71 41.56 26.92
C ASN A 252 -23.42 42.39 27.00
N GLU A 253 -23.10 43.08 25.91
CA GLU A 253 -22.02 44.07 25.92
C GLU A 253 -22.61 45.46 26.17
N VAL A 254 -22.00 46.16 27.13
CA VAL A 254 -22.42 47.48 27.55
C VAL A 254 -21.68 48.49 26.66
N THR A 255 -22.35 49.00 25.62
CA THR A 255 -21.77 50.03 24.75
C THR A 255 -22.12 51.40 25.30
N GLN A 256 -21.11 52.18 25.69
CA GLN A 256 -21.29 53.57 26.12
C GLN A 256 -21.07 54.48 24.90
N SER A 257 -22.14 55.07 24.38
CA SER A 257 -22.04 56.12 23.37
C SER A 257 -22.22 57.48 24.05
N ALA A 258 -21.21 58.35 23.91
CA ALA A 258 -21.28 59.73 24.36
C ALA A 258 -21.69 60.61 23.18
N SER A 259 -22.86 61.25 23.27
CA SER A 259 -23.29 62.28 22.30
C SER A 259 -23.26 63.65 22.95
N LEU A 260 -22.70 64.65 22.25
CA LEU A 260 -22.56 66.05 22.69
C LEU A 260 -23.90 66.73 23.03
N MET A 261 -25.03 66.22 22.53
CA MET A 261 -26.36 66.79 22.80
C MET A 261 -27.20 66.02 23.84
N ASN A 262 -26.90 64.74 24.10
CA ASN A 262 -27.78 63.86 24.90
C ASN A 262 -27.09 63.15 26.09
N GLY A 263 -25.82 63.44 26.38
CA GLY A 263 -25.08 62.77 27.46
C GLY A 263 -24.66 61.34 27.13
N ALA A 264 -24.00 60.66 28.08
CA ALA A 264 -23.56 59.27 27.92
C ALA A 264 -24.76 58.32 28.00
N SER A 265 -25.15 57.72 26.89
CA SER A 265 -26.18 56.66 26.87
C SER A 265 -25.52 55.29 26.92
N VAL A 266 -25.92 54.49 27.91
CA VAL A 266 -25.50 53.11 28.08
C VAL A 266 -26.50 52.21 27.37
N SER A 267 -26.10 51.60 26.25
CA SER A 267 -26.94 50.66 25.52
C SER A 267 -26.40 49.23 25.67
N ASN A 268 -27.25 48.31 26.13
CA ASN A 268 -26.93 46.89 26.20
C ASN A 268 -27.30 46.24 24.88
N VAL A 269 -26.29 45.87 24.09
CA VAL A 269 -26.49 45.14 22.84
C VAL A 269 -26.27 43.64 23.11
N PRO A 270 -27.29 42.78 22.93
CA PRO A 270 -27.11 41.34 23.08
C PRO A 270 -26.32 40.80 21.88
N LYS A 271 -25.21 40.13 22.16
CA LYS A 271 -24.39 39.44 21.17
C LYS A 271 -24.56 37.93 21.32
N TYR A 272 -24.88 37.25 20.23
CA TYR A 272 -25.06 35.81 20.20
C TYR A 272 -23.73 35.16 19.84
N GLU A 273 -23.16 34.38 20.74
CA GLU A 273 -21.87 33.74 20.53
C GLU A 273 -21.99 32.23 20.65
N VAL A 274 -21.20 31.51 19.86
CA VAL A 274 -20.98 30.07 19.97
C VAL A 274 -19.49 29.82 20.17
N ALA A 275 -19.12 28.85 21.01
CA ALA A 275 -17.73 28.41 21.12
C ALA A 275 -17.59 27.03 20.50
N ILE A 276 -16.69 26.90 19.53
CA ILE A 276 -16.42 25.65 18.84
C ILE A 276 -14.92 25.32 18.91
N ALA A 277 -14.59 24.04 19.01
CA ALA A 277 -13.24 23.53 18.86
C ALA A 277 -13.04 23.08 17.42
N VAL A 278 -12.04 23.62 16.76
CA VAL A 278 -11.71 23.35 15.35
C VAL A 278 -10.30 22.77 15.28
N ALA A 279 -10.01 21.89 14.34
CA ALA A 279 -8.64 21.37 14.16
C ALA A 279 -7.66 22.52 13.93
N ALA A 280 -6.41 22.38 14.39
CA ALA A 280 -5.43 23.46 14.31
C ALA A 280 -5.18 23.96 12.87
N ASP A 281 -5.20 23.05 11.89
CA ASP A 281 -4.98 23.35 10.48
C ASP A 281 -6.18 24.05 9.83
N ASP A 282 -7.39 23.79 10.32
CA ASP A 282 -8.65 24.34 9.82
C ASP A 282 -8.94 25.76 10.34
N VAL A 283 -8.14 26.26 11.30
CA VAL A 283 -8.33 27.60 11.87
C VAL A 283 -8.09 28.71 10.83
N ILE A 284 -7.07 28.56 9.98
CA ILE A 284 -6.70 29.59 9.01
C ILE A 284 -7.76 29.73 7.91
N PRO A 285 -8.25 28.65 7.26
CA PRO A 285 -9.36 28.72 6.31
C PRO A 285 -10.61 29.36 6.91
N LEU A 286 -10.97 28.98 8.14
CA LEU A 286 -12.14 29.52 8.83
C LEU A 286 -12.01 31.02 9.11
N GLN A 287 -10.84 31.48 9.57
CA GLN A 287 -10.58 32.91 9.79
C GLN A 287 -10.62 33.71 8.49
N ASN A 288 -10.07 33.17 7.41
CA ASN A 288 -10.12 33.82 6.10
C ASN A 288 -11.56 33.98 5.60
N ALA A 289 -12.39 32.94 5.73
CA ALA A 289 -13.79 33.01 5.35
C ALA A 289 -14.59 34.02 6.19
N LEU A 290 -14.32 34.10 7.50
CA LEU A 290 -14.94 35.08 8.39
C LEU A 290 -14.53 36.53 8.06
N ASN A 291 -13.27 36.74 7.68
CA ASN A 291 -12.76 38.05 7.27
C ASN A 291 -13.34 38.52 5.93
N GLN A 292 -13.63 37.58 5.03
CA GLN A 292 -14.28 37.84 3.74
C GLN A 292 -15.81 37.93 3.83
N GLU A 293 -16.36 37.82 5.05
CA GLU A 293 -17.81 37.84 5.32
C GLU A 293 -18.60 36.80 4.50
N LEU A 294 -17.98 35.65 4.21
CA LEU A 294 -18.63 34.58 3.48
C LEU A 294 -19.76 33.94 4.31
N PRO A 295 -20.87 33.54 3.68
CA PRO A 295 -21.92 32.82 4.38
C PRO A 295 -21.44 31.40 4.74
N ILE A 296 -21.41 31.10 6.03
CA ILE A 296 -20.98 29.79 6.56
C ILE A 296 -22.21 28.99 6.99
N THR A 297 -22.30 27.75 6.52
CA THR A 297 -23.34 26.77 6.88
C THR A 297 -22.74 25.69 7.77
N CYS A 298 -23.37 25.45 8.92
CA CYS A 298 -23.02 24.38 9.84
C CYS A 298 -23.86 23.13 9.53
N VAL A 299 -23.20 21.99 9.31
CA VAL A 299 -23.86 20.71 9.08
C VAL A 299 -23.61 19.81 10.28
N ALA A 300 -24.67 19.53 11.05
CA ALA A 300 -24.60 18.65 12.23
C ALA A 300 -24.43 17.17 11.83
N HIS A 301 -23.57 16.44 12.53
CA HIS A 301 -23.51 14.98 12.39
C HIS A 301 -24.57 14.32 13.26
N SER A 302 -25.19 13.27 12.74
CA SER A 302 -26.07 12.41 13.52
C SER A 302 -25.24 11.61 14.52
N MET A 303 -25.38 11.92 15.81
CA MET A 303 -24.77 11.15 16.89
C MET A 303 -25.55 9.85 17.08
N GLN A 304 -25.23 8.82 16.30
CA GLN A 304 -25.44 7.45 16.77
C GLN A 304 -24.41 7.20 17.88
N PRO A 305 -24.81 6.71 19.07
CA PRO A 305 -23.90 6.58 20.20
C PRO A 305 -22.74 5.67 19.81
N VAL A 306 -21.57 6.28 19.68
CA VAL A 306 -20.31 5.60 19.94
C VAL A 306 -20.41 5.10 21.37
N GLN A 307 -20.29 3.80 21.61
CA GLN A 307 -20.06 3.34 22.99
C GLN A 307 -18.81 4.04 23.52
N GLU A 308 -18.99 4.92 24.50
CA GLU A 308 -17.91 5.54 25.27
C GLU A 308 -17.20 4.46 26.08
N ASP A 309 -16.20 3.82 25.47
CA ASP A 309 -15.37 2.79 26.09
C ASP A 309 -13.96 3.35 26.41
N GLU A 310 -13.81 4.66 26.62
CA GLU A 310 -12.49 5.31 26.79
C GLU A 310 -12.11 5.69 28.23
N THR A 311 -12.95 5.48 29.25
CA THR A 311 -12.58 5.82 30.64
C THR A 311 -12.60 4.67 31.67
N ALA A 312 -12.89 3.42 31.26
CA ALA A 312 -12.92 2.25 32.16
C ALA A 312 -11.70 1.31 32.03
N LEU A 313 -10.55 1.81 31.57
CA LEU A 313 -9.41 0.97 31.15
C LEU A 313 -8.25 0.86 32.13
N VAL A 314 -8.29 1.50 33.31
CA VAL A 314 -7.10 1.54 34.16
C VAL A 314 -6.88 0.25 34.97
N ASN A 315 -7.85 -0.67 35.05
CA ASN A 315 -7.71 -1.93 35.80
C ASN A 315 -8.15 -3.20 35.04
N ARG A 316 -8.17 -3.20 33.70
CA ARG A 316 -8.35 -4.47 32.97
C ARG A 316 -7.01 -5.16 32.81
N SER A 317 -6.94 -6.35 33.41
CA SER A 317 -5.99 -7.44 33.22
C SER A 317 -4.76 -7.11 32.36
N ILE A 318 -3.58 -7.25 32.96
CA ILE A 318 -2.24 -7.10 32.33
C ILE A 318 -2.06 -7.95 31.05
N ASP A 319 -3.04 -8.79 30.71
CA ASP A 319 -3.05 -9.73 29.59
C ASP A 319 -4.13 -9.42 28.51
N GLU A 320 -4.82 -8.27 28.54
CA GLU A 320 -5.78 -7.84 27.51
C GLU A 320 -5.22 -6.70 26.63
N VAL A 321 -5.40 -6.81 25.31
CA VAL A 321 -4.92 -5.84 24.31
C VAL A 321 -6.10 -5.35 23.46
N ARG A 322 -6.17 -4.03 23.23
CA ARG A 322 -7.14 -3.45 22.30
C ARG A 322 -6.61 -3.55 20.87
N VAL A 323 -7.43 -4.09 19.99
CA VAL A 323 -7.12 -4.31 18.57
C VAL A 323 -8.19 -3.64 17.69
N PRO A 324 -7.81 -3.01 16.57
CA PRO A 324 -8.76 -2.38 15.64
C PRO A 324 -9.64 -3.40 14.91
N VAL A 325 -10.89 -3.00 14.67
CA VAL A 325 -11.92 -3.81 14.02
C VAL A 325 -12.47 -3.02 12.83
N THR A 326 -12.56 -3.68 11.68
CA THR A 326 -13.13 -3.08 10.48
C THR A 326 -14.61 -2.73 10.73
N VAL A 327 -15.03 -1.53 10.39
CA VAL A 327 -16.45 -1.12 10.47
C VAL A 327 -17.12 -1.21 9.11
N ARG A 328 -16.33 -0.98 8.06
CA ARG A 328 -16.72 -1.21 6.67
C ARG A 328 -15.95 -2.42 6.17
N PRO A 329 -16.53 -3.23 5.27
CA PRO A 329 -15.76 -4.25 4.61
C PRO A 329 -14.58 -3.56 3.89
N ILE A 330 -13.36 -4.00 4.19
CA ILE A 330 -12.19 -3.60 3.43
C ILE A 330 -12.05 -4.64 2.35
N LEU A 331 -12.33 -4.24 1.12
CA LEU A 331 -12.18 -5.16 -0.01
C LEU A 331 -10.71 -5.53 -0.13
N ALA A 332 -10.44 -6.69 -0.69
CA ALA A 332 -9.10 -7.10 -1.04
C ALA A 332 -8.42 -5.97 -1.83
N TYR A 333 -7.17 -5.71 -1.48
CA TYR A 333 -6.26 -4.76 -2.12
C TYR A 333 -6.70 -3.29 -2.06
N GLN A 334 -7.66 -2.98 -1.20
CA GLN A 334 -7.95 -1.62 -0.78
C GLN A 334 -6.87 -1.18 0.22
N VAL A 335 -6.32 0.03 0.04
CA VAL A 335 -5.49 0.63 1.08
C VAL A 335 -6.35 0.74 2.32
N VAL A 336 -5.84 0.15 3.40
CA VAL A 336 -6.43 0.25 4.71
C VAL A 336 -6.38 1.72 5.11
N SER A 337 -7.50 2.38 4.87
CA SER A 337 -7.71 3.76 5.23
C SER A 337 -8.24 3.81 6.65
N ARG A 338 -8.04 4.95 7.30
CA ARG A 338 -8.59 5.18 8.63
C ARG A 338 -10.11 4.98 8.61
N ASP A 339 -10.76 5.37 7.52
CA ASP A 339 -12.21 5.24 7.27
C ASP A 339 -12.73 3.80 7.32
N ALA A 340 -11.87 2.81 7.08
CA ALA A 340 -12.26 1.41 7.16
C ALA A 340 -12.51 0.94 8.59
N PHE A 341 -11.77 1.48 9.56
CA PHE A 341 -11.94 1.20 10.99
C PHE A 341 -12.75 2.26 11.71
N VAL A 342 -12.91 3.41 11.07
CA VAL A 342 -13.67 4.52 11.62
C VAL A 342 -15.15 4.27 11.35
N SER A 343 -15.93 4.15 12.43
CA SER A 343 -17.36 4.04 12.27
C SER A 343 -17.92 5.36 11.78
N SER A 344 -18.76 5.33 10.73
CA SER A 344 -19.38 6.53 10.18
C SER A 344 -20.28 7.26 11.18
N ALA A 345 -20.73 6.54 12.21
CA ALA A 345 -21.47 7.09 13.35
C ALA A 345 -20.59 7.81 14.38
N THR A 346 -19.33 7.38 14.52
CA THR A 346 -18.52 7.72 15.70
C THR A 346 -17.26 8.51 15.39
N ARG A 347 -16.82 8.47 14.13
CA ARG A 347 -15.53 8.96 13.61
C ARG A 347 -14.28 8.52 14.42
N SER A 348 -14.47 7.63 15.40
CA SER A 348 -13.44 6.94 16.18
C SER A 348 -13.17 5.56 15.59
N ILE A 349 -11.94 5.10 15.76
CA ILE A 349 -11.54 3.77 15.29
C ILE A 349 -12.20 2.75 16.21
N LYS A 350 -13.03 1.87 15.65
CA LYS A 350 -13.63 0.78 16.39
C LYS A 350 -12.53 -0.20 16.81
N THR A 351 -12.42 -0.44 18.11
CA THR A 351 -11.50 -1.44 18.68
C THR A 351 -12.29 -2.48 19.46
N ALA A 352 -11.83 -3.74 19.49
CA ALA A 352 -12.28 -4.69 20.50
C ALA A 352 -11.12 -5.14 21.39
N THR A 353 -11.45 -5.66 22.56
CA THR A 353 -10.46 -6.13 23.53
C THR A 353 -10.34 -7.64 23.40
N ILE A 354 -9.14 -8.15 23.18
CA ILE A 354 -8.82 -9.59 23.12
C ILE A 354 -7.62 -9.91 24.01
N SER A 355 -7.47 -11.16 24.45
CA SER A 355 -6.30 -11.54 25.27
C SER A 355 -5.00 -11.49 24.45
N ARG A 356 -3.87 -11.15 25.08
CA ARG A 356 -2.56 -11.00 24.42
C ARG A 356 -2.09 -12.30 23.79
N ARG A 357 -2.29 -13.43 24.48
CA ARG A 357 -2.01 -14.78 23.95
C ARG A 357 -2.83 -15.13 22.72
N GLU A 358 -4.07 -14.64 22.65
CA GLU A 358 -4.97 -14.87 21.52
C GLU A 358 -4.67 -13.94 20.34
N ALA A 359 -4.33 -12.68 20.61
CA ALA A 359 -3.80 -11.75 19.62
C ALA A 359 -2.53 -12.29 18.94
N ASP A 360 -1.61 -12.85 19.73
CA ASP A 360 -0.36 -13.45 19.23
C ASP A 360 -0.59 -14.74 18.45
N ARG A 361 -1.53 -15.59 18.90
CA ARG A 361 -1.88 -16.83 18.20
C ARG A 361 -2.54 -16.55 16.84
N MET A 362 -3.32 -15.47 16.75
CA MET A 362 -4.04 -15.09 15.53
C MET A 362 -3.30 -14.06 14.67
N ASP A 363 -2.11 -13.62 15.10
CA ASP A 363 -1.28 -12.63 14.43
C ASP A 363 -2.04 -11.32 14.12
N VAL A 364 -2.78 -10.83 15.11
CA VAL A 364 -3.66 -9.65 14.99
C VAL A 364 -2.85 -8.37 15.14
N ILE A 365 -3.06 -7.45 14.20
CA ILE A 365 -2.45 -6.12 14.23
C ILE A 365 -2.98 -5.33 15.42
N ARG A 366 -2.08 -4.79 16.23
CA ARG A 366 -2.44 -4.18 17.52
C ARG A 366 -2.72 -2.68 17.41
N SER A 367 -2.18 -2.03 16.40
CA SER A 367 -2.37 -0.59 16.19
C SER A 367 -2.85 -0.28 14.78
N VAL A 368 -3.70 0.74 14.65
CA VAL A 368 -4.22 1.16 13.35
C VAL A 368 -3.10 1.75 12.51
N THR A 369 -2.17 2.46 13.13
CA THR A 369 -0.94 2.98 12.51
C THR A 369 -0.08 1.91 11.83
N GLU A 370 -0.09 0.69 12.36
CA GLU A 370 0.63 -0.45 11.75
C GLU A 370 -0.08 -0.99 10.50
N ALA A 371 -1.40 -0.83 10.43
CA ALA A 371 -2.21 -1.22 9.28
C ALA A 371 -2.45 -0.09 8.28
N LEU A 372 -2.41 1.18 8.70
CA LEU A 372 -2.73 2.33 7.87
C LEU A 372 -1.75 2.46 6.70
N GLY A 373 -2.29 2.59 5.50
CA GLY A 373 -1.47 2.61 4.29
C GLY A 373 -1.08 1.22 3.81
N ALA A 374 -1.29 0.15 4.60
CA ALA A 374 -1.08 -1.21 4.15
C ALA A 374 -2.24 -1.66 3.24
N LEU A 375 -1.95 -2.56 2.31
CA LEU A 375 -2.92 -3.11 1.37
C LEU A 375 -3.44 -4.45 1.89
N THR A 376 -4.75 -4.65 1.93
CA THR A 376 -5.36 -5.93 2.30
C THR A 376 -5.13 -6.99 1.23
N ARG A 377 -4.88 -8.25 1.60
CA ARG A 377 -4.67 -9.38 0.68
C ARG A 377 -5.97 -10.07 0.26
N GLN A 378 -6.99 -9.99 1.11
CA GLN A 378 -8.27 -10.65 0.94
C GLN A 378 -9.38 -9.75 1.51
N ASP A 379 -10.63 -10.01 1.13
CA ASP A 379 -11.77 -9.26 1.65
C ASP A 379 -11.88 -9.44 3.17
N ILE A 380 -11.90 -8.33 3.88
CA ILE A 380 -12.07 -8.29 5.33
C ILE A 380 -13.47 -7.77 5.60
N PRO A 381 -14.45 -8.65 5.92
CA PRO A 381 -15.80 -8.21 6.19
C PRO A 381 -15.83 -7.31 7.43
N ALA A 382 -16.81 -6.41 7.48
CA ALA A 382 -17.03 -5.56 8.64
C ALA A 382 -17.19 -6.41 9.92
N GLY A 383 -16.58 -5.95 11.01
CA GLY A 383 -16.61 -6.59 12.32
C GLY A 383 -15.47 -7.57 12.59
N ARG A 384 -14.47 -7.67 11.70
CA ARG A 384 -13.29 -8.54 11.89
C ARG A 384 -12.05 -7.73 12.30
N TYR A 385 -11.14 -8.39 13.01
CA TYR A 385 -9.79 -7.88 13.29
C TYR A 385 -8.92 -8.01 12.04
N LEU A 386 -7.99 -7.08 11.86
CA LEU A 386 -6.97 -7.19 10.82
C LEU A 386 -5.82 -8.07 11.33
N ARG A 387 -5.40 -9.05 10.53
CA ARG A 387 -4.21 -9.87 10.81
C ARG A 387 -3.06 -9.45 9.91
N GLN A 388 -1.83 -9.72 10.34
CA GLN A 388 -0.66 -9.47 9.50
C GLN A 388 -0.72 -10.30 8.21
N SER A 389 -1.27 -11.51 8.28
CA SER A 389 -1.54 -12.36 7.11
C SER A 389 -2.58 -11.79 6.14
N ASP A 390 -3.42 -10.87 6.61
CA ASP A 390 -4.43 -10.20 5.79
C ASP A 390 -3.84 -9.00 5.04
N LEU A 391 -2.55 -8.68 5.19
CA LEU A 391 -1.86 -7.57 4.51
C LEU A 391 -0.81 -8.07 3.50
N LEU A 392 -0.58 -7.31 2.43
CA LEU A 392 0.33 -7.70 1.33
C LEU A 392 1.81 -7.36 1.54
N LYS A 393 2.19 -6.55 2.54
CA LYS A 393 3.57 -6.32 3.10
C LYS A 393 3.51 -5.20 4.18
N GLY A 394 4.30 -5.33 5.26
CA GLY A 394 4.25 -4.45 6.46
C GLY A 394 4.91 -3.05 6.29
N PRO A 395 4.65 -2.11 7.22
CA PRO A 395 5.12 -0.71 7.13
C PRO A 395 6.67 -0.61 7.18
N PRO A 396 7.28 0.43 6.58
CA PRO A 396 8.72 0.63 6.66
C PRO A 396 9.17 0.86 8.11
N ALA A 397 10.23 0.17 8.53
CA ALA A 397 10.81 0.35 9.85
C ALA A 397 11.33 1.79 10.01
N GLU A 398 10.95 2.41 11.13
CA GLU A 398 11.31 3.75 11.55
C GLU A 398 12.84 3.90 11.63
N ARG A 399 13.42 4.64 10.68
CA ARG A 399 14.84 5.01 10.70
C ARG A 399 14.99 6.12 11.74
N LYS A 400 15.60 5.81 12.89
CA LYS A 400 16.02 6.82 13.88
C LYS A 400 16.99 7.80 13.22
N GLU A 401 16.52 9.02 12.96
CA GLU A 401 17.36 10.14 12.56
C GLU A 401 18.28 10.51 13.73
N ALA A 402 19.59 10.39 13.49
CA ALA A 402 20.61 11.00 14.33
C ALA A 402 20.84 12.43 13.81
N ASP A 403 20.81 13.38 14.73
CA ASP A 403 21.24 14.77 14.58
C ASP A 403 22.44 14.91 13.64
N THR A 404 22.27 15.67 12.55
CA THR A 404 23.36 16.44 11.94
C THR A 404 22.78 17.64 11.18
N SER A 405 22.71 18.76 11.90
CA SER A 405 22.93 20.15 11.45
C SER A 405 22.53 20.53 10.02
N LEU A 406 21.37 21.20 9.96
CA LEU A 406 20.85 21.99 8.86
C LEU A 406 21.56 23.35 8.80
N GLU A 407 22.80 23.40 8.32
CA GLU A 407 23.53 24.67 8.21
C GLU A 407 24.62 24.67 7.11
N ALA A 408 24.25 24.38 5.85
CA ALA A 408 25.06 24.74 4.67
C ALA A 408 24.37 24.42 3.32
N ALA A 409 23.35 25.18 2.90
CA ALA A 409 22.96 25.25 1.47
C ALA A 409 22.04 26.42 1.13
N VAL A 410 22.23 27.60 1.72
CA VAL A 410 21.69 28.86 1.19
C VAL A 410 22.87 29.67 0.69
N HIS A 411 23.42 29.29 -0.47
CA HIS A 411 24.20 30.14 -1.38
C HIS A 411 24.74 29.25 -2.52
N ARG A 412 24.01 29.20 -3.63
CA ARG A 412 24.56 29.19 -5.01
C ARG A 412 23.41 29.25 -6.02
N THR A 413 23.19 30.45 -6.51
CA THR A 413 22.43 30.77 -7.72
C THR A 413 23.11 30.21 -8.98
N ASN A 414 22.26 29.83 -9.93
CA ASN A 414 22.44 29.93 -11.38
C ASN A 414 23.75 29.43 -12.01
N THR A 415 23.67 28.25 -12.63
CA THR A 415 24.31 27.97 -13.93
C THR A 415 23.47 26.95 -14.71
N ALA A 416 23.29 27.24 -15.99
CA ALA A 416 22.41 26.59 -16.95
C ALA A 416 22.91 25.20 -17.43
N GLY A 417 21.98 24.41 -17.99
CA GLY A 417 22.25 23.59 -19.20
C GLY A 417 21.99 22.09 -19.12
N GLY A 418 20.99 21.62 -19.89
CA GLY A 418 20.84 20.24 -20.40
C GLY A 418 20.12 19.25 -19.46
N MET A 419 19.14 18.43 -19.85
CA MET A 419 18.60 18.06 -21.15
C MET A 419 17.08 17.86 -20.99
N GLN A 420 16.28 18.60 -21.75
CA GLN A 420 14.88 18.29 -21.98
C GLN A 420 14.83 17.65 -23.36
N LEU A 421 14.76 16.31 -23.41
CA LEU A 421 14.74 15.57 -24.66
C LEU A 421 13.30 15.55 -25.19
N VAL A 422 13.12 16.32 -26.25
CA VAL A 422 11.92 16.46 -27.07
C VAL A 422 11.64 15.13 -27.78
N SER A 423 10.47 14.53 -27.51
CA SER A 423 9.83 13.59 -28.44
C SER A 423 9.01 14.42 -29.44
N MET A 424 9.68 14.85 -30.50
CA MET A 424 9.04 15.24 -31.77
C MET A 424 9.13 14.03 -32.68
N LEU A 425 8.10 13.20 -32.68
CA LEU A 425 7.82 12.28 -33.78
C LEU A 425 6.62 12.82 -34.55
N GLN A 426 6.85 13.03 -35.84
CA GLN A 426 5.89 13.51 -36.83
C GLN A 426 4.60 12.69 -36.75
N THR A 427 3.51 13.36 -36.37
CA THR A 427 2.18 12.77 -36.35
C THR A 427 1.62 12.80 -37.78
N PRO A 428 1.29 11.65 -38.40
CA PRO A 428 0.53 11.67 -39.65
C PRO A 428 -0.85 12.30 -39.38
N GLU A 429 -1.30 13.13 -40.32
CA GLU A 429 -2.48 14.00 -40.22
C GLU A 429 -3.81 13.24 -39.99
N ALA A 430 -3.80 11.91 -40.13
CA ALA A 430 -4.93 11.01 -39.88
C ALA A 430 -5.15 10.63 -38.39
N ALA A 431 -4.30 11.04 -37.45
CA ALA A 431 -4.38 10.64 -36.03
C ALA A 431 -5.17 11.61 -35.12
N ARG A 432 -5.69 12.73 -35.64
CA ARG A 432 -6.32 13.79 -34.82
C ARG A 432 -7.70 13.45 -34.22
N THR A 433 -8.27 12.28 -34.49
CA THR A 433 -9.61 11.89 -34.00
C THR A 433 -9.61 10.68 -33.06
N ALA A 434 -8.46 10.11 -32.69
CA ALA A 434 -8.43 9.00 -31.72
C ALA A 434 -8.42 9.52 -30.27
N PRO A 435 -9.18 8.91 -29.34
CA PRO A 435 -9.11 9.27 -27.93
C PRO A 435 -7.69 8.99 -27.39
N SER A 436 -7.01 10.02 -26.89
CA SER A 436 -5.68 9.90 -26.29
C SER A 436 -5.77 9.03 -25.03
N ALA A 437 -4.94 8.00 -24.94
CA ALA A 437 -4.78 7.22 -23.72
C ALA A 437 -4.35 8.15 -22.57
N THR A 438 -5.21 8.34 -21.59
CA THR A 438 -4.94 9.21 -20.44
C THR A 438 -4.16 8.39 -19.41
N ALA A 439 -2.85 8.59 -19.35
CA ALA A 439 -2.06 8.11 -18.21
C ALA A 439 -2.60 8.79 -16.95
N VAL A 440 -2.94 8.00 -15.92
CA VAL A 440 -3.54 8.53 -14.69
C VAL A 440 -2.41 9.06 -13.79
N GLY A 441 -1.77 10.15 -14.21
CA GLY A 441 -0.62 10.76 -13.52
C GLY A 441 -0.95 12.02 -12.70
N ASP A 442 -2.04 12.73 -13.01
CA ASP A 442 -2.26 14.09 -12.51
C ASP A 442 -3.18 14.20 -11.28
N ARG A 443 -3.60 13.06 -10.70
CA ARG A 443 -4.48 13.04 -9.51
C ARG A 443 -3.72 12.50 -8.29
N PRO A 444 -3.34 13.34 -7.31
CA PRO A 444 -2.46 12.96 -6.20
C PRO A 444 -3.02 11.85 -5.28
N ALA A 445 -4.32 11.57 -5.33
CA ALA A 445 -4.93 10.49 -4.56
C ALA A 445 -4.77 9.10 -5.20
N ILE A 446 -4.65 8.99 -6.53
CA ILE A 446 -4.57 7.69 -7.24
C ILE A 446 -3.12 7.25 -7.39
N THR A 447 -2.18 8.19 -7.52
CA THR A 447 -0.75 7.93 -7.67
C THR A 447 -0.17 7.11 -6.51
N THR A 448 -0.72 7.23 -5.29
CA THR A 448 -0.30 6.44 -4.12
C THR A 448 -0.59 4.93 -4.27
N PHE A 449 -1.57 4.55 -5.10
CA PHE A 449 -1.97 3.16 -5.31
C PHE A 449 -1.23 2.51 -6.48
N ILE A 450 -0.44 3.27 -7.24
CA ILE A 450 0.39 2.75 -8.32
C ILE A 450 1.67 2.21 -7.68
N PRO A 451 1.93 0.89 -7.74
CA PRO A 451 3.17 0.35 -7.20
C PRO A 451 4.39 1.00 -7.87
N ALA A 452 5.46 1.23 -7.12
CA ALA A 452 6.69 1.80 -7.67
C ALA A 452 7.19 0.96 -8.87
N GLY A 453 7.65 1.65 -9.93
CA GLY A 453 8.06 1.00 -11.18
C GLY A 453 6.88 0.61 -12.09
N ARG A 454 5.72 1.22 -11.91
CA ARG A 454 4.53 0.99 -12.72
C ARG A 454 3.85 2.30 -13.11
N THR A 455 3.12 2.24 -14.21
CA THR A 455 2.30 3.32 -14.75
C THR A 455 0.85 2.85 -14.90
N ALA A 456 -0.10 3.65 -14.43
CA ALA A 456 -1.52 3.30 -14.46
C ALA A 456 -2.24 3.81 -15.72
N PHE A 457 -3.05 2.94 -16.31
CA PHE A 457 -3.88 3.23 -17.46
C PHE A 457 -5.35 2.94 -17.16
N ALA A 458 -6.24 3.83 -17.61
CA ALA A 458 -7.67 3.61 -17.58
C ALA A 458 -8.12 2.90 -18.87
N ILE A 459 -8.60 1.65 -18.75
CA ILE A 459 -9.15 0.88 -19.87
C ILE A 459 -10.67 0.78 -19.73
N PRO A 460 -11.47 1.13 -20.75
CA PRO A 460 -12.91 0.87 -20.74
C PRO A 460 -13.23 -0.61 -20.48
N LEU A 461 -14.16 -0.90 -19.56
CA LEU A 461 -14.49 -2.29 -19.16
C LEU A 461 -14.88 -3.18 -20.35
N ASN A 462 -15.59 -2.62 -21.32
CA ASN A 462 -16.02 -3.33 -22.54
C ASN A 462 -14.88 -3.67 -23.51
N ARG A 463 -13.67 -3.12 -23.31
CA ARG A 463 -12.46 -3.50 -24.05
C ARG A 463 -11.69 -4.61 -23.37
N ILE A 464 -12.10 -5.05 -22.18
CA ILE A 464 -11.45 -6.12 -21.43
C ILE A 464 -12.38 -7.35 -21.40
N TYR A 465 -11.93 -8.47 -21.93
CA TYR A 465 -12.60 -9.76 -21.82
C TYR A 465 -12.23 -10.42 -20.48
N GLY A 466 -13.26 -10.79 -19.69
CA GLY A 466 -13.10 -11.30 -18.32
C GLY A 466 -12.99 -10.21 -17.26
N ALA A 467 -13.31 -8.95 -17.61
CA ALA A 467 -13.21 -7.80 -16.71
C ALA A 467 -14.15 -7.90 -15.51
N GLU A 468 -15.28 -8.60 -15.67
CA GLU A 468 -16.26 -8.91 -14.63
C GLU A 468 -15.70 -9.76 -13.49
N HIS A 469 -14.55 -10.41 -13.71
CA HIS A 469 -13.87 -11.23 -12.73
C HIS A 469 -12.68 -10.51 -12.07
N LEU A 470 -12.32 -9.31 -12.54
CA LEU A 470 -11.22 -8.53 -11.99
C LEU A 470 -11.58 -7.96 -10.63
N GLN A 471 -10.77 -8.28 -9.62
CA GLN A 471 -10.77 -7.62 -8.33
C GLN A 471 -9.60 -6.63 -8.27
N ILE A 472 -9.69 -5.61 -7.41
CA ILE A 472 -8.52 -4.76 -7.10
C ILE A 472 -7.39 -5.68 -6.69
N GLY A 473 -6.16 -5.35 -7.05
CA GLY A 473 -4.90 -6.00 -6.76
C GLY A 473 -4.70 -7.41 -7.29
N ASP A 474 -5.64 -7.95 -8.07
CA ASP A 474 -5.36 -9.10 -8.90
C ASP A 474 -4.14 -8.81 -9.79
N SER A 475 -3.17 -9.72 -9.76
CA SER A 475 -2.10 -9.78 -10.73
C SER A 475 -2.58 -10.54 -11.95
N ILE A 476 -2.50 -9.90 -13.10
CA ILE A 476 -3.01 -10.38 -14.38
C ILE A 476 -1.97 -10.22 -15.49
N ASP A 477 -1.95 -11.15 -16.42
CA ASP A 477 -1.31 -10.92 -17.71
C ASP A 477 -2.37 -10.41 -18.70
N LEU A 478 -2.03 -9.37 -19.44
CA LEU A 478 -2.91 -8.79 -20.47
C LEU A 478 -2.42 -9.20 -21.84
N LEU A 479 -3.30 -9.84 -22.60
CA LEU A 479 -3.11 -10.09 -24.02
C LEU A 479 -3.99 -9.12 -24.79
N ALA A 480 -3.42 -8.33 -25.69
CA ALA A 480 -4.23 -7.58 -26.64
C ALA A 480 -4.46 -8.41 -27.90
N SER A 481 -5.64 -8.28 -28.48
CA SER A 481 -6.04 -8.88 -29.74
C SER A 481 -6.67 -7.80 -30.59
N TYR A 482 -6.36 -7.74 -31.88
CA TYR A 482 -6.96 -6.80 -32.82
C TYR A 482 -7.52 -7.55 -34.02
N SER A 483 -8.62 -7.06 -34.58
CA SER A 483 -9.21 -7.62 -35.79
C SER A 483 -8.21 -7.54 -36.95
N LEU A 484 -8.03 -8.66 -37.65
CA LEU A 484 -7.28 -8.69 -38.91
C LEU A 484 -8.15 -8.24 -40.10
N GLU A 485 -9.47 -8.16 -39.90
CA GLU A 485 -10.41 -7.62 -40.86
C GLU A 485 -10.63 -6.13 -40.57
N ARG A 486 -10.13 -5.26 -41.44
CA ARG A 486 -10.38 -3.83 -41.32
C ARG A 486 -11.62 -3.48 -42.15
N LEU A 487 -12.67 -3.01 -41.48
CA LEU A 487 -13.77 -2.29 -42.14
C LEU A 487 -13.20 -0.98 -42.67
N ARG A 488 -13.10 -0.88 -43.99
CA ARG A 488 -12.75 0.37 -44.67
C ARG A 488 -14.05 0.99 -45.16
N ASP A 489 -14.46 2.06 -44.49
CA ASP A 489 -15.53 2.93 -44.95
C ASP A 489 -14.96 3.82 -46.04
N GLU A 490 -15.34 3.58 -47.29
CA GLU A 490 -15.04 4.44 -48.41
C GLU A 490 -16.26 5.33 -48.68
N GLU A 491 -16.11 6.63 -48.45
CA GLU A 491 -17.10 7.62 -48.88
C GLU A 491 -16.71 8.14 -50.25
N GLU A 492 -17.45 7.72 -51.27
CA GLU A 492 -17.32 8.24 -52.63
C GLU A 492 -18.36 9.35 -52.84
N THR A 493 -17.91 10.60 -52.87
CA THR A 493 -18.73 11.76 -53.23
C THR A 493 -18.76 11.97 -54.73
N GLU A 494 -19.87 11.61 -55.37
CA GLU A 494 -20.15 11.90 -56.77
C GLU A 494 -20.95 13.20 -56.87
N THR A 495 -20.36 14.26 -57.44
CA THR A 495 -21.10 15.51 -57.71
C THR A 495 -21.67 15.45 -59.12
N ARG A 496 -22.99 15.43 -59.24
CA ARG A 496 -23.67 15.40 -60.53
C ARG A 496 -23.60 16.77 -61.22
N PRO A 497 -23.80 16.84 -62.56
CA PRO A 497 -23.74 18.09 -63.33
C PRO A 497 -24.76 19.15 -62.88
N ASP A 498 -25.80 18.75 -62.16
CA ASP A 498 -26.84 19.63 -61.58
C ASP A 498 -26.42 20.25 -60.23
N GLY A 499 -25.21 19.96 -59.75
CA GLY A 499 -24.69 20.43 -58.47
C GLY A 499 -25.12 19.60 -57.26
N THR A 500 -25.89 18.51 -57.46
CA THR A 500 -26.23 17.60 -56.36
C THR A 500 -25.03 16.71 -56.02
N VAL A 501 -24.65 16.67 -54.74
CA VAL A 501 -23.58 15.80 -54.23
C VAL A 501 -24.22 14.53 -53.69
N ILE A 502 -23.91 13.39 -54.29
CA ILE A 502 -24.30 12.06 -53.80
C ILE A 502 -23.11 11.46 -53.08
N VAL A 503 -23.23 11.29 -51.77
CA VAL A 503 -22.26 10.54 -50.98
C VAL A 503 -22.68 9.07 -50.99
N ARG A 504 -21.90 8.20 -51.65
CA ARG A 504 -22.05 6.75 -51.50
C ARG A 504 -21.07 6.28 -50.44
N LYS A 505 -21.57 5.66 -49.39
CA LYS A 505 -20.73 4.98 -48.40
C LYS A 505 -20.70 3.50 -48.76
N SER A 506 -19.53 2.96 -49.08
CA SER A 506 -19.29 1.53 -49.22
C SER A 506 -18.42 1.04 -48.07
N GLU A 507 -18.86 -0.03 -47.41
CA GLU A 507 -18.06 -0.74 -46.40
C GLU A 507 -17.38 -1.92 -47.10
N SER A 508 -16.04 -1.94 -47.14
CA SER A 508 -15.29 -3.08 -47.67
C SER A 508 -14.39 -3.69 -46.60
N LEU A 509 -14.44 -5.02 -46.46
CA LEU A 509 -13.57 -5.77 -45.55
C LEU A 509 -12.28 -6.09 -46.29
N THR A 510 -11.17 -5.44 -45.92
CA THR A 510 -9.85 -5.79 -46.44
C THR A 510 -9.07 -6.59 -45.38
N PRO A 511 -8.67 -7.84 -45.65
CA PRO A 511 -7.85 -8.61 -44.72
C PRO A 511 -6.44 -8.00 -44.63
N ARG A 512 -5.92 -7.84 -43.41
CA ARG A 512 -4.53 -7.49 -43.15
C ARG A 512 -3.65 -8.73 -43.32
N THR A 513 -2.52 -8.57 -44.00
CA THR A 513 -1.50 -9.61 -44.11
C THR A 513 -0.72 -9.72 -42.79
N THR A 514 -0.52 -10.95 -42.31
CA THR A 514 0.25 -11.27 -41.10
C THR A 514 1.49 -12.09 -41.45
N GLN A 515 2.56 -11.93 -40.67
CA GLN A 515 3.77 -12.77 -40.75
C GLN A 515 3.67 -14.05 -39.92
N ARG A 516 2.63 -14.22 -39.10
CA ARG A 516 2.46 -15.38 -38.20
C ARG A 516 1.69 -16.51 -38.86
N SER A 517 1.94 -17.73 -38.40
CA SER A 517 1.29 -18.92 -38.97
C SER A 517 -0.21 -18.97 -38.61
N TRP A 518 -0.99 -19.76 -39.36
CA TRP A 518 -2.43 -19.93 -39.15
C TRP A 518 -2.76 -20.44 -37.73
N GLU A 519 -1.92 -21.33 -37.20
CA GLU A 519 -2.06 -21.92 -35.87
C GLU A 519 -1.82 -20.88 -34.76
N GLU A 520 -0.92 -19.92 -35.00
CA GLU A 520 -0.60 -18.84 -34.06
C GLU A 520 -1.65 -17.71 -34.04
N THR A 521 -2.47 -17.61 -35.09
CA THR A 521 -3.44 -16.50 -35.29
C THR A 521 -4.90 -16.90 -35.07
N PHE A 522 -5.14 -18.08 -34.47
CA PHE A 522 -6.49 -18.61 -34.19
C PHE A 522 -7.43 -18.53 -35.41
N GLY A 523 -6.92 -18.80 -36.61
CA GLY A 523 -7.73 -18.87 -37.84
C GLY A 523 -8.31 -17.54 -38.31
N ASN A 524 -7.46 -16.54 -38.54
CA ASN A 524 -7.74 -15.21 -39.13
C ASN A 524 -8.51 -14.20 -38.29
N ARG A 525 -8.91 -14.50 -37.05
CA ARG A 525 -9.83 -13.60 -36.31
C ARG A 525 -9.11 -12.50 -35.52
N ALA A 526 -7.94 -12.80 -34.95
CA ALA A 526 -7.11 -11.80 -34.29
C ALA A 526 -5.69 -12.31 -34.03
N GLU A 527 -4.73 -11.39 -33.91
CA GLU A 527 -3.40 -11.70 -33.38
C GLU A 527 -3.33 -11.38 -31.88
N PRO A 528 -3.28 -12.40 -31.00
CA PRO A 528 -3.01 -12.16 -29.59
C PRO A 528 -1.53 -11.88 -29.36
N TRP A 529 -1.22 -10.84 -28.61
CA TRP A 529 0.13 -10.50 -28.15
C TRP A 529 0.09 -10.08 -26.68
N PHE A 530 1.09 -10.51 -25.91
CA PHE A 530 1.24 -10.08 -24.53
C PHE A 530 1.67 -8.62 -24.50
N VAL A 531 0.81 -7.77 -23.94
CA VAL A 531 1.06 -6.33 -23.87
C VAL A 531 1.57 -5.92 -22.50
N ALA A 532 1.07 -6.55 -21.44
CA ALA A 532 1.55 -6.37 -20.08
C ALA A 532 1.60 -7.72 -19.36
N SER A 533 2.65 -7.95 -18.57
CA SER A 533 2.72 -9.10 -17.67
C SER A 533 2.74 -8.63 -16.22
N ASP A 534 2.13 -9.44 -15.35
CA ASP A 534 1.98 -9.14 -13.93
C ASP A 534 1.33 -7.77 -13.71
N ALA A 535 0.48 -7.28 -14.62
CA ALA A 535 -0.25 -6.04 -14.45
C ALA A 535 -1.16 -6.13 -13.22
N ILE A 536 -1.31 -5.04 -12.47
CA ILE A 536 -2.09 -5.05 -11.23
C ILE A 536 -3.33 -4.21 -11.45
N VAL A 537 -4.50 -4.75 -11.15
CA VAL A 537 -5.73 -3.97 -11.13
C VAL A 537 -5.66 -2.99 -9.96
N VAL A 538 -5.65 -1.68 -10.20
CA VAL A 538 -5.47 -0.68 -9.13
C VAL A 538 -6.81 -0.18 -8.60
N ALA A 539 -7.79 -0.01 -9.49
CA ALA A 539 -9.12 0.40 -9.10
C ALA A 539 -10.15 0.07 -10.20
N PRO A 540 -11.32 -0.50 -9.87
CA PRO A 540 -12.49 -0.36 -10.72
C PRO A 540 -12.95 1.09 -10.61
N VAL A 541 -13.05 1.81 -11.73
CA VAL A 541 -13.67 3.14 -11.73
C VAL A 541 -15.18 2.94 -11.76
N GLY A 542 -15.75 2.56 -10.61
CA GLY A 542 -17.20 2.57 -10.39
C GLY A 542 -17.75 1.32 -9.72
N PHE A 543 -17.67 1.23 -8.39
CA PHE A 543 -18.69 0.54 -7.59
C PHE A 543 -19.02 1.36 -6.32
N PRO A 544 -20.31 1.46 -5.91
CA PRO A 544 -21.44 0.76 -6.50
C PRO A 544 -21.82 1.35 -7.85
N ALA A 545 -22.19 0.50 -8.82
CA ALA A 545 -22.85 0.97 -10.02
C ALA A 545 -24.01 1.88 -9.60
N PRO A 546 -24.05 3.16 -10.01
CA PRO A 546 -25.21 3.99 -9.72
C PRO A 546 -26.45 3.27 -10.23
N ALA A 547 -27.57 3.35 -9.51
CA ALA A 547 -28.85 2.77 -9.94
C ALA A 547 -29.28 3.24 -11.35
N ALA A 548 -28.64 4.27 -11.90
CA ALA A 548 -28.76 4.73 -13.29
C ALA A 548 -28.10 3.79 -14.33
N ALA A 549 -26.97 3.14 -14.01
CA ALA A 549 -26.29 2.21 -14.93
C ALA A 549 -27.05 0.88 -15.06
N LEU A 550 -27.64 0.37 -13.97
CA LEU A 550 -28.56 -0.77 -14.02
C LEU A 550 -29.85 -0.43 -14.77
N ARG A 551 -30.32 0.83 -14.70
CA ARG A 551 -31.46 1.31 -15.49
C ARG A 551 -31.12 1.43 -16.98
N ALA A 552 -29.90 1.85 -17.34
CA ALA A 552 -29.46 1.96 -18.74
C ALA A 552 -29.29 0.58 -19.41
N ILE A 553 -28.95 -0.46 -18.64
CA ILE A 553 -28.87 -1.84 -19.14
C ILE A 553 -30.26 -2.49 -19.27
N GLN A 554 -31.26 -2.03 -18.49
CA GLN A 554 -32.63 -2.57 -18.52
C GLN A 554 -33.64 -1.75 -19.33
N SER A 555 -33.37 -0.48 -19.66
CA SER A 555 -34.25 0.33 -20.50
C SER A 555 -34.05 0.02 -21.98
N GLY A 556 -34.71 -1.03 -22.46
CA GLY A 556 -34.95 -1.24 -23.87
C GLY A 556 -35.77 -0.08 -24.43
N GLY A 557 -35.13 0.83 -25.16
CA GLY A 557 -35.82 1.98 -25.75
C GLY A 557 -34.91 2.81 -26.64
N ASN A 558 -34.93 2.47 -27.93
CA ASN A 558 -34.58 3.28 -29.10
C ASN A 558 -33.25 2.91 -29.84
N PRO A 559 -33.31 2.13 -30.94
CA PRO A 559 -32.14 1.60 -31.64
C PRO A 559 -31.37 2.61 -32.52
N GLN A 560 -31.73 3.89 -32.57
CA GLN A 560 -31.19 4.86 -33.55
C GLN A 560 -30.26 5.96 -33.03
N ALA A 561 -29.89 5.96 -31.73
CA ALA A 561 -28.85 6.87 -31.24
C ALA A 561 -27.44 6.29 -31.51
N ASP A 562 -26.58 7.15 -32.07
CA ASP A 562 -25.21 6.97 -32.57
C ASP A 562 -24.42 5.77 -32.02
N ARG A 563 -23.94 4.90 -32.91
CA ARG A 563 -23.24 3.64 -32.57
C ARG A 563 -21.84 3.85 -31.99
N SER A 564 -21.23 5.01 -32.19
CA SER A 564 -19.85 5.29 -31.77
C SER A 564 -19.67 5.55 -30.27
N ASP A 565 -20.73 5.92 -29.54
CA ASP A 565 -20.65 6.29 -28.12
C ASP A 565 -21.07 5.16 -27.15
N ARG A 566 -21.50 4.00 -27.66
CA ARG A 566 -21.95 2.86 -26.84
C ARG A 566 -20.81 2.10 -26.13
N MET A 567 -19.56 2.50 -26.32
CA MET A 567 -18.39 1.87 -25.71
C MET A 567 -17.94 2.50 -24.39
N ALA A 568 -18.64 3.51 -23.87
CA ALA A 568 -18.27 4.17 -22.61
C ALA A 568 -18.76 3.39 -21.37
N GLY A 569 -18.31 2.14 -21.21
CA GLY A 569 -18.39 1.47 -19.92
C GLY A 569 -17.46 2.16 -18.90
N PRO A 570 -17.70 2.01 -17.58
CA PRO A 570 -16.75 2.48 -16.56
C PRO A 570 -15.35 1.94 -16.85
N ALA A 571 -14.32 2.76 -16.64
CA ALA A 571 -12.95 2.31 -16.87
C ALA A 571 -12.46 1.42 -15.71
N VAL A 572 -11.51 0.53 -15.97
CA VAL A 572 -10.71 -0.16 -14.97
C VAL A 572 -9.30 0.44 -15.03
N ILE A 573 -8.76 0.83 -13.89
CA ILE A 573 -7.39 1.31 -13.78
C ILE A 573 -6.49 0.11 -13.57
N ILE A 574 -5.54 -0.09 -14.49
CA ILE A 574 -4.55 -1.17 -14.41
C ILE A 574 -3.16 -0.53 -14.38
N ALA A 575 -2.38 -0.87 -13.35
CA ALA A 575 -0.97 -0.52 -13.22
C ALA A 575 -0.12 -1.54 -13.96
N VAL A 576 0.45 -1.07 -15.05
CA VAL A 576 1.33 -1.82 -15.94
C VAL A 576 2.78 -1.51 -15.55
N SER A 577 3.66 -2.52 -15.55
CA SER A 577 5.10 -2.32 -15.30
C SER A 577 5.68 -1.26 -16.25
N ASP A 578 6.59 -0.41 -15.78
CA ASP A 578 7.19 0.67 -16.60
C ASP A 578 7.86 0.14 -17.88
N GLN A 579 8.38 -1.09 -17.83
CA GLN A 579 8.96 -1.78 -18.99
C GLN A 579 7.91 -2.19 -20.06
N ASP A 580 6.63 -2.24 -19.67
CA ASP A 580 5.50 -2.70 -20.50
C ASP A 580 4.65 -1.53 -21.03
N VAL A 581 4.89 -0.31 -20.54
CA VAL A 581 4.13 0.91 -20.84
C VAL A 581 4.03 1.18 -22.33
N GLU A 582 5.11 1.04 -23.08
CA GLU A 582 5.12 1.33 -24.53
C GLU A 582 4.27 0.32 -25.31
N SER A 583 4.44 -0.98 -25.03
CA SER A 583 3.65 -2.05 -25.66
C SER A 583 2.17 -1.89 -25.34
N PHE A 584 1.87 -1.60 -24.07
CA PHE A 584 0.52 -1.43 -23.58
C PHE A 584 -0.16 -0.15 -24.13
N ALA A 585 0.55 0.98 -24.16
CA ALA A 585 0.05 2.23 -24.74
C ALA A 585 -0.22 2.10 -26.24
N THR A 586 0.66 1.39 -26.97
CA THR A 586 0.47 1.09 -28.40
C THR A 586 -0.79 0.25 -28.63
N ALA A 587 -1.04 -0.75 -27.78
CA ALA A 587 -2.26 -1.53 -27.83
C ALA A 587 -3.51 -0.67 -27.55
N MET A 588 -3.48 0.16 -26.51
CA MET A 588 -4.58 1.07 -26.15
C MET A 588 -4.94 2.05 -27.27
N ALA A 589 -3.93 2.58 -27.98
CA ALA A 589 -4.10 3.49 -29.10
C ALA A 589 -4.77 2.82 -30.33
N THR A 590 -4.72 1.49 -30.41
CA THR A 590 -5.40 0.73 -31.48
C THR A 590 -6.88 0.65 -31.14
N ARG A 591 -7.75 1.34 -31.90
CA ARG A 591 -9.19 1.49 -31.59
C ARG A 591 -9.96 0.18 -31.39
N GLU A 592 -9.53 -0.89 -32.04
CA GLU A 592 -10.21 -2.19 -32.02
C GLU A 592 -9.50 -3.23 -31.14
N SER A 593 -8.53 -2.82 -30.32
CA SER A 593 -7.88 -3.80 -29.45
C SER A 593 -8.82 -4.24 -28.32
N LEU A 594 -9.01 -5.56 -28.23
CA LEU A 594 -9.65 -6.26 -27.12
C LEU A 594 -8.56 -6.88 -26.24
N PHE A 595 -8.60 -6.56 -24.96
CA PHE A 595 -7.68 -7.07 -23.95
C PHE A 595 -8.27 -8.31 -23.29
N THR A 596 -7.63 -9.46 -23.43
CA THR A 596 -7.98 -10.68 -22.69
C THR A 596 -7.14 -10.76 -21.43
N VAL A 597 -7.81 -10.97 -20.30
CA VAL A 597 -7.16 -11.14 -18.99
C VAL A 597 -6.77 -12.60 -18.79
N ALA A 598 -5.51 -12.86 -18.46
CA ALA A 598 -5.04 -14.14 -17.94
C ALA A 598 -4.77 -13.99 -16.43
N PHE A 599 -5.60 -14.64 -15.61
CA PHE A 599 -5.44 -14.61 -14.15
C PHE A 599 -4.24 -15.45 -13.72
N HIS A 600 -3.37 -14.88 -12.89
CA HIS A 600 -2.43 -15.70 -12.13
C HIS A 600 -3.24 -16.47 -11.09
N ALA A 601 -3.18 -17.80 -11.11
CA ALA A 601 -3.77 -18.59 -10.03
C ALA A 601 -3.16 -18.10 -8.72
N ALA A 602 -3.97 -17.51 -7.84
CA ALA A 602 -3.54 -16.85 -6.61
C ALA A 602 -2.44 -17.71 -5.95
N ALA A 603 -1.20 -17.25 -6.07
CA ALA A 603 -0.04 -18.02 -5.64
C ALA A 603 -0.32 -18.39 -4.18
N SER A 604 -0.58 -19.69 -3.95
CA SER A 604 -0.96 -20.19 -2.64
C SER A 604 0.27 -20.08 -1.75
N ALA A 605 0.48 -18.89 -1.20
CA ALA A 605 1.71 -18.44 -0.58
C ALA A 605 1.86 -18.93 0.86
N SER A 606 1.30 -20.11 1.16
CA SER A 606 1.88 -20.94 2.20
C SER A 606 2.81 -21.90 1.47
N PRO A 607 4.13 -21.61 1.39
CA PRO A 607 5.08 -22.63 0.97
C PRO A 607 4.86 -23.82 1.88
N SER A 608 4.23 -24.88 1.36
CA SER A 608 4.12 -26.10 2.15
C SER A 608 5.56 -26.49 2.47
N PRO A 609 5.94 -26.75 3.72
CA PRO A 609 7.34 -27.05 4.09
C PRO A 609 7.92 -28.26 3.32
N ARG A 610 7.07 -29.01 2.62
CA ARG A 610 7.41 -30.15 1.76
C ARG A 610 7.72 -29.79 0.29
N ARG A 611 7.60 -28.52 -0.11
CA ARG A 611 7.88 -28.08 -1.49
C ARG A 611 8.79 -26.86 -1.49
N LYS A 612 9.76 -26.85 -2.39
CA LYS A 612 10.64 -25.69 -2.66
C LYS A 612 10.49 -25.25 -4.12
N THR A 613 10.62 -23.95 -4.36
CA THR A 613 10.61 -23.37 -5.70
C THR A 613 12.05 -23.23 -6.19
N ILE A 614 12.39 -23.99 -7.23
CA ILE A 614 13.72 -23.99 -7.84
C ILE A 614 13.73 -23.18 -9.12
N ALA A 615 14.89 -22.64 -9.44
CA ALA A 615 15.10 -21.81 -10.60
C ALA A 615 15.40 -22.68 -11.83
N ILE A 616 14.75 -22.40 -12.97
CA ILE A 616 14.98 -23.13 -14.23
C ILE A 616 15.34 -22.18 -15.38
N ALA A 617 16.12 -22.65 -16.34
CA ALA A 617 16.50 -21.87 -17.51
C ALA A 617 15.28 -21.64 -18.42
N PRO A 618 14.86 -20.40 -18.71
CA PRO A 618 13.67 -20.14 -19.55
C PRO A 618 13.93 -20.35 -21.03
N GLU A 619 15.18 -20.21 -21.44
CA GLU A 619 15.72 -20.49 -22.77
C GLU A 619 17.06 -21.22 -22.63
N SER A 620 17.61 -21.70 -23.74
CA SER A 620 18.93 -22.34 -23.71
C SER A 620 20.00 -21.28 -23.52
N ILE A 621 20.74 -21.35 -22.41
CA ILE A 621 21.84 -20.43 -22.11
C ILE A 621 23.15 -21.11 -22.49
N ALA A 622 23.93 -20.48 -23.36
CA ALA A 622 25.22 -21.04 -23.79
C ALA A 622 26.23 -21.13 -22.64
N ALA A 623 27.10 -22.13 -22.71
CA ALA A 623 28.27 -22.26 -21.87
C ALA A 623 29.10 -20.97 -21.92
N TYR A 624 29.73 -20.65 -20.81
CA TYR A 624 30.58 -19.49 -20.65
C TYR A 624 29.86 -18.13 -20.75
N ALA A 625 28.53 -18.11 -20.85
CA ALA A 625 27.76 -16.90 -20.66
C ALA A 625 27.72 -16.50 -19.18
N ALA A 626 27.82 -15.21 -18.89
CA ALA A 626 27.49 -14.69 -17.57
C ALA A 626 25.98 -14.82 -17.34
N LEU A 627 25.62 -15.38 -16.20
CA LEU A 627 24.24 -15.35 -15.71
C LEU A 627 23.92 -13.92 -15.28
N THR A 628 23.36 -13.14 -16.20
CA THR A 628 22.83 -11.82 -15.91
C THR A 628 21.33 -11.91 -15.65
N GLU A 629 20.77 -10.90 -14.98
CA GLU A 629 19.33 -10.84 -14.76
C GLU A 629 18.55 -10.82 -16.09
N ASN A 630 19.11 -10.17 -17.12
CA ASN A 630 18.52 -10.10 -18.45
C ASN A 630 18.64 -11.42 -19.22
N ALA A 631 19.84 -12.04 -19.22
CA ALA A 631 20.07 -13.34 -19.85
C ALA A 631 19.23 -14.44 -19.18
N TRP A 632 18.95 -14.29 -17.88
CA TRP A 632 17.98 -15.12 -17.23
C TRP A 632 16.59 -14.86 -17.76
N LYS A 633 16.05 -13.66 -17.59
CA LYS A 633 14.64 -13.37 -17.90
C LYS A 633 14.30 -13.76 -19.35
N GLY A 634 15.28 -13.66 -20.27
CA GLY A 634 15.06 -13.86 -21.70
C GLY A 634 13.98 -12.88 -22.18
N ASN A 635 13.14 -13.31 -23.12
CA ASN A 635 11.93 -12.55 -23.49
C ASN A 635 10.77 -12.72 -22.48
N ARG A 636 10.97 -13.44 -21.37
CA ARG A 636 9.92 -13.72 -20.38
C ARG A 636 10.06 -12.78 -19.19
N ARG A 637 8.94 -12.16 -18.82
CA ARG A 637 8.90 -11.13 -17.77
C ARG A 637 8.94 -11.71 -16.34
N SER A 638 8.60 -13.00 -16.18
CA SER A 638 8.71 -13.72 -14.90
C SER A 638 9.85 -14.72 -14.90
N ILE A 639 10.48 -14.88 -13.74
CA ILE A 639 11.56 -15.85 -13.54
C ILE A 639 10.97 -17.24 -13.70
N ALA A 640 11.44 -17.98 -14.71
CA ALA A 640 11.02 -19.35 -14.90
C ALA A 640 11.44 -20.17 -13.67
N THR A 641 10.43 -20.69 -12.98
CA THR A 641 10.60 -21.49 -11.78
C THR A 641 9.80 -22.77 -11.89
N ARG A 642 10.19 -23.77 -11.11
CA ARG A 642 9.46 -25.02 -10.96
C ARG A 642 9.31 -25.31 -9.48
N THR A 643 8.11 -25.65 -9.05
CA THR A 643 7.88 -26.13 -7.69
C THR A 643 8.18 -27.63 -7.64
N VAL A 644 9.07 -28.05 -6.76
CA VAL A 644 9.48 -29.46 -6.59
C VAL A 644 9.32 -29.87 -5.12
N ALA A 645 9.18 -31.17 -4.88
CA ALA A 645 9.16 -31.70 -3.51
C ALA A 645 10.55 -31.57 -2.88
N THR A 646 10.63 -31.07 -1.64
CA THR A 646 11.90 -30.95 -0.90
C THR A 646 12.56 -32.30 -0.65
N SER A 647 11.76 -33.38 -0.66
CA SER A 647 12.22 -34.77 -0.46
C SER A 647 12.68 -35.47 -1.74
N ASP A 648 12.56 -34.86 -2.93
CA ASP A 648 13.01 -35.50 -4.19
C ASP A 648 14.54 -35.33 -4.32
N PRO A 649 15.32 -36.42 -4.28
CA PRO A 649 16.78 -36.36 -4.27
C PRO A 649 17.35 -35.77 -5.56
N ARG A 650 16.61 -35.81 -6.68
CA ARG A 650 17.06 -35.25 -7.96
C ARG A 650 17.20 -33.72 -7.92
N PHE A 651 16.52 -33.07 -6.99
CA PHE A 651 16.55 -31.62 -6.82
C PHE A 651 17.22 -31.21 -5.49
N ALA A 652 17.97 -32.11 -4.85
CA ALA A 652 18.66 -31.81 -3.59
C ALA A 652 19.54 -30.56 -3.74
N ASP A 653 20.35 -30.53 -4.80
CA ASP A 653 21.33 -29.46 -5.08
C ASP A 653 20.79 -28.34 -6.00
N ALA A 654 19.50 -28.39 -6.33
CA ALA A 654 18.87 -27.38 -7.15
C ALA A 654 18.80 -26.03 -6.42
N ILE A 655 19.34 -25.00 -7.06
CA ILE A 655 19.38 -23.63 -6.55
C ILE A 655 17.95 -23.08 -6.49
N THR A 656 17.59 -22.57 -5.32
CA THR A 656 16.32 -21.89 -5.08
C THR A 656 16.33 -20.48 -5.67
N LEU A 657 15.13 -19.93 -5.92
CA LEU A 657 14.98 -18.57 -6.45
C LEU A 657 15.74 -17.51 -5.63
N GLU A 658 15.77 -17.65 -4.30
CA GLU A 658 16.44 -16.71 -3.40
C GLU A 658 17.96 -16.82 -3.50
N GLN A 659 18.49 -18.04 -3.47
CA GLN A 659 19.93 -18.33 -3.59
C GLN A 659 20.51 -17.86 -4.91
N LEU A 660 19.68 -17.83 -5.95
CA LEU A 660 20.07 -17.54 -7.31
C LEU A 660 20.70 -16.17 -7.51
N SER A 661 20.22 -15.17 -6.76
CA SER A 661 20.76 -13.82 -6.80
C SER A 661 22.26 -13.77 -6.49
N SER A 662 22.77 -14.70 -5.66
CA SER A 662 24.20 -14.83 -5.34
C SER A 662 25.05 -15.40 -6.49
N PHE A 663 24.41 -15.93 -7.54
CA PHE A 663 25.04 -16.43 -8.75
C PHE A 663 24.98 -15.42 -9.91
N TYR A 664 24.31 -14.27 -9.76
CA TYR A 664 24.34 -13.25 -10.79
C TYR A 664 25.76 -12.73 -11.03
N GLY A 665 26.13 -12.62 -12.30
CA GLY A 665 27.49 -12.31 -12.75
C GLY A 665 28.44 -13.51 -12.79
N ARG A 666 28.04 -14.69 -12.28
CA ARG A 666 28.84 -15.91 -12.46
C ARG A 666 28.65 -16.48 -13.85
N VAL A 667 29.68 -17.18 -14.31
CA VAL A 667 29.75 -17.73 -15.67
C VAL A 667 29.35 -19.20 -15.66
N LEU A 668 28.49 -19.62 -16.59
CA LEU A 668 28.10 -21.03 -16.73
C LEU A 668 29.26 -21.88 -17.26
N LYS A 669 29.43 -23.08 -16.71
CA LYS A 669 30.42 -24.06 -17.13
C LYS A 669 29.99 -24.80 -18.40
N ASN A 670 28.71 -25.18 -18.48
CA ASN A 670 28.13 -25.96 -19.57
C ASN A 670 26.90 -25.23 -20.15
N ASP A 671 26.48 -25.64 -21.34
CA ASP A 671 25.21 -25.21 -21.92
C ASP A 671 24.06 -25.61 -20.99
N LYS A 672 23.14 -24.68 -20.74
CA LYS A 672 21.96 -24.92 -19.91
C LYS A 672 20.70 -24.92 -20.77
N PRO A 673 20.15 -26.09 -21.15
CA PRO A 673 18.98 -26.15 -22.01
C PRO A 673 17.72 -25.62 -21.31
N ARG A 674 16.78 -25.14 -22.11
CA ARG A 674 15.48 -24.65 -21.65
C ARG A 674 14.76 -25.68 -20.75
N GLY A 675 14.38 -25.25 -19.55
CA GLY A 675 13.63 -26.01 -18.56
C GLY A 675 14.50 -26.78 -17.55
N GLU A 676 15.82 -26.78 -17.72
CA GLU A 676 16.75 -27.40 -16.77
C GLU A 676 16.98 -26.49 -15.55
N PHE A 677 17.18 -27.09 -14.37
CA PHE A 677 17.40 -26.36 -13.12
C PHE A 677 18.88 -26.11 -12.85
N PHE A 678 19.21 -25.01 -12.19
CA PHE A 678 20.60 -24.67 -11.87
C PHE A 678 21.10 -25.37 -10.61
N THR A 679 22.36 -25.75 -10.60
CA THR A 679 23.11 -26.25 -9.44
C THR A 679 24.37 -25.39 -9.25
N ALA A 680 24.97 -25.43 -8.06
CA ALA A 680 26.21 -24.68 -7.82
C ALA A 680 27.38 -25.15 -8.71
N ALA A 681 27.36 -26.43 -9.12
CA ALA A 681 28.36 -27.03 -10.00
C ALA A 681 28.28 -26.54 -11.46
N ASP A 682 27.15 -25.94 -11.85
CA ASP A 682 26.98 -25.38 -13.19
C ASP A 682 27.75 -24.08 -13.39
N PHE A 683 28.31 -23.48 -12.33
CA PHE A 683 28.98 -22.19 -12.40
C PHE A 683 30.48 -22.32 -12.19
N LEU A 684 31.25 -21.55 -12.96
CA LEU A 684 32.68 -21.34 -12.76
C LEU A 684 32.93 -20.51 -11.48
N PRO A 685 34.16 -20.55 -10.93
CA PRO A 685 34.53 -19.74 -9.77
C PRO A 685 34.21 -18.25 -9.94
N ALA A 686 33.86 -17.60 -8.83
CA ALA A 686 33.55 -16.17 -8.82
C ALA A 686 34.76 -15.35 -9.33
N GLY A 687 34.50 -14.33 -10.15
CA GLY A 687 35.55 -13.50 -10.79
C GLY A 687 35.97 -13.96 -12.19
N THR A 688 35.48 -15.11 -12.67
CA THR A 688 35.70 -15.53 -14.06
C THR A 688 35.00 -14.57 -15.02
N ALA A 689 35.73 -14.03 -16.00
CA ALA A 689 35.16 -13.17 -17.03
C ALA A 689 34.33 -14.01 -18.03
N ALA A 690 33.17 -13.51 -18.46
CA ALA A 690 32.31 -14.20 -19.42
C ALA A 690 32.95 -14.29 -20.82
N GLY A 691 32.44 -15.23 -21.61
CA GLY A 691 32.90 -15.51 -22.96
C GLY A 691 33.86 -16.68 -23.03
N ILE A 692 34.34 -16.98 -24.23
CA ILE A 692 35.08 -18.20 -24.53
C ILE A 692 36.39 -18.29 -23.72
N ALA A 693 36.97 -17.16 -23.31
CA ALA A 693 38.12 -17.10 -22.40
C ALA A 693 37.88 -17.82 -21.06
N ALA A 694 36.63 -17.91 -20.58
CA ALA A 694 36.29 -18.66 -19.37
C ALA A 694 36.53 -20.16 -19.47
N SER A 695 36.56 -20.71 -20.70
CA SER A 695 36.89 -22.11 -20.96
C SER A 695 38.38 -22.41 -20.81
N ALA A 696 39.23 -21.37 -20.86
CA ALA A 696 40.68 -21.52 -20.86
C ALA A 696 41.18 -22.00 -19.50
N ARG A 697 41.89 -23.12 -19.50
CA ARG A 697 42.65 -23.58 -18.34
C ARG A 697 43.82 -22.64 -18.08
N VAL A 698 44.20 -22.53 -16.80
CA VAL A 698 45.39 -21.77 -16.39
C VAL A 698 46.62 -22.36 -17.10
N GLY A 699 47.38 -21.51 -17.80
CA GLY A 699 48.54 -21.92 -18.59
C GLY A 699 48.26 -22.21 -20.08
N PHE A 700 47.02 -22.00 -20.53
CA PHE A 700 46.62 -22.18 -21.92
C PHE A 700 46.17 -20.86 -22.55
N THR A 701 46.31 -20.77 -23.87
CA THR A 701 45.85 -19.65 -24.69
C THR A 701 44.79 -20.15 -25.67
N LEU A 702 43.72 -19.38 -25.83
CA LEU A 702 42.70 -19.64 -26.85
C LEU A 702 43.10 -18.97 -28.16
N LEU A 703 43.21 -19.76 -29.22
CA LEU A 703 43.52 -19.29 -30.57
C LEU A 703 42.34 -19.57 -31.50
N PRO A 704 41.60 -18.54 -31.95
CA PRO A 704 40.63 -18.71 -33.02
C PRO A 704 41.37 -18.99 -34.33
N ILE A 705 40.96 -20.03 -35.03
CA ILE A 705 41.57 -20.45 -36.29
C ILE A 705 40.48 -20.76 -37.32
N ALA A 706 40.70 -20.36 -38.57
CA ALA A 706 39.78 -20.74 -39.63
C ALA A 706 39.99 -22.22 -39.98
N ASP A 707 38.93 -22.99 -40.14
CA ASP A 707 39.03 -24.44 -40.36
C ASP A 707 39.81 -24.77 -41.64
N ARG A 708 39.79 -23.86 -42.63
CA ARG A 708 40.60 -23.97 -43.85
C ARG A 708 42.12 -23.90 -43.63
N GLU A 709 42.58 -23.47 -42.46
CA GLU A 709 44.00 -23.39 -42.11
C GLU A 709 44.53 -24.72 -41.55
N ILE A 710 43.65 -25.57 -40.99
CA ILE A 710 44.00 -26.89 -40.46
C ILE A 710 42.99 -27.92 -40.99
N GLU A 711 43.45 -28.79 -41.87
CA GLU A 711 42.65 -29.86 -42.47
C GLU A 711 42.07 -30.79 -41.40
N GLY A 712 40.78 -31.10 -41.52
CA GLY A 712 40.04 -32.00 -40.62
C GLY A 712 39.61 -31.37 -39.30
N LEU A 713 39.90 -30.09 -39.06
CA LEU A 713 39.57 -29.44 -37.79
C LEU A 713 38.05 -29.35 -37.53
N ASP A 714 37.26 -29.23 -38.59
CA ASP A 714 35.79 -29.18 -38.57
C ASP A 714 35.12 -30.50 -38.17
N ALA A 715 35.88 -31.61 -38.14
CA ALA A 715 35.39 -32.92 -37.74
C ALA A 715 35.37 -33.14 -36.21
N PHE A 716 35.93 -32.22 -35.43
CA PHE A 716 36.06 -32.37 -33.96
C PHE A 716 35.02 -31.57 -33.18
N GLU A 717 34.57 -32.15 -32.07
CA GLU A 717 33.62 -31.52 -31.15
C GLU A 717 34.34 -30.73 -30.04
N SER A 718 33.58 -29.89 -29.33
CA SER A 718 34.10 -29.16 -28.17
C SER A 718 34.55 -30.15 -27.10
N GLY A 719 35.77 -29.95 -26.58
CA GLY A 719 36.41 -30.82 -25.61
C GLY A 719 37.31 -31.90 -26.21
N ASP A 720 37.27 -32.12 -27.53
CA ASP A 720 38.12 -33.14 -28.16
C ASP A 720 39.61 -32.79 -28.04
N PRO A 721 40.45 -33.74 -27.61
CA PRO A 721 41.90 -33.59 -27.69
C PRO A 721 42.38 -33.91 -29.12
N VAL A 722 43.17 -33.01 -29.69
CA VAL A 722 43.74 -33.14 -31.03
C VAL A 722 45.24 -32.84 -31.03
N SER A 723 46.00 -33.56 -31.86
CA SER A 723 47.37 -33.21 -32.22
C SER A 723 47.35 -32.43 -33.53
N ILE A 724 48.16 -31.37 -33.62
CA ILE A 724 48.32 -30.63 -34.88
C ILE A 724 49.64 -31.05 -35.54
N LEU A 725 49.53 -31.61 -36.74
CA LEU A 725 50.66 -32.05 -37.56
C LEU A 725 50.90 -31.08 -38.71
N LEU A 726 52.15 -30.80 -39.04
CA LEU A 726 52.53 -30.16 -40.30
C LEU A 726 52.80 -31.26 -41.33
N ARG A 727 51.93 -31.38 -42.33
CA ARG A 727 52.11 -32.26 -43.48
C ARG A 727 52.75 -31.46 -44.60
N GLY A 728 53.92 -31.90 -45.07
CA GLY A 728 54.61 -31.22 -46.15
C GLY A 728 55.41 -32.18 -47.00
N VAL A 729 55.63 -31.81 -48.26
CA VAL A 729 56.56 -32.53 -49.13
C VAL A 729 57.92 -31.86 -48.99
N LEU A 730 58.86 -32.53 -48.33
CA LEU A 730 60.22 -32.01 -48.21
C LEU A 730 60.92 -32.20 -49.56
N ARG A 731 61.17 -31.08 -50.25
CA ARG A 731 61.97 -31.02 -51.48
C ARG A 731 63.36 -30.45 -51.18
N SER A 732 64.12 -31.17 -50.38
CA SER A 732 65.57 -31.00 -50.30
C SER A 732 66.23 -31.38 -51.64
N PRO A 733 67.37 -30.79 -52.03
CA PRO A 733 68.19 -31.28 -53.14
C PRO A 733 68.51 -32.78 -53.04
N VAL A 734 68.58 -33.28 -51.80
CA VAL A 734 68.73 -34.70 -51.43
C VAL A 734 67.51 -35.51 -51.89
N THR A 735 66.32 -35.10 -51.49
CA THR A 735 65.06 -35.76 -51.83
C THR A 735 64.68 -35.61 -53.30
N GLN A 736 65.06 -34.50 -53.97
CA GLN A 736 64.84 -34.34 -55.41
C GLN A 736 65.62 -35.37 -56.22
N ARG A 737 66.85 -35.72 -55.79
CA ARG A 737 67.64 -36.78 -56.42
C ARG A 737 67.13 -38.18 -56.10
N ALA A 738 66.63 -38.40 -54.89
CA ALA A 738 66.15 -39.71 -54.46
C ALA A 738 64.75 -40.07 -55.01
N ALA A 739 63.84 -39.10 -55.11
CA ALA A 739 62.43 -39.32 -55.47
C ALA A 739 62.02 -38.68 -56.81
N GLY A 740 62.98 -38.34 -57.68
CA GLY A 740 62.69 -37.89 -59.05
C GLY A 740 61.92 -36.58 -59.15
N GLY A 741 62.11 -35.65 -58.21
CA GLY A 741 61.41 -34.36 -58.17
C GLY A 741 60.07 -34.37 -57.43
N ALA A 742 59.50 -35.54 -57.11
CA ALA A 742 58.23 -35.65 -56.38
C ALA A 742 58.31 -35.26 -54.89
N GLY A 743 59.53 -35.11 -54.35
CA GLY A 743 59.79 -34.85 -52.93
C GLY A 743 59.39 -36.02 -52.02
N VAL A 744 59.60 -35.87 -50.70
CA VAL A 744 59.25 -36.90 -49.72
C VAL A 744 58.20 -36.36 -48.75
N ALA A 745 57.08 -37.06 -48.58
CA ALA A 745 56.05 -36.68 -47.63
C ALA A 745 56.58 -36.81 -46.19
N THR A 746 56.54 -35.71 -45.44
CA THR A 746 56.96 -35.64 -44.04
C THR A 746 55.77 -35.19 -43.19
N SER A 747 55.66 -35.72 -41.97
CA SER A 747 54.71 -35.23 -40.96
C SER A 747 55.44 -34.93 -39.66
N ILE A 748 55.35 -33.69 -39.20
CA ILE A 748 55.98 -33.24 -37.96
C ILE A 748 54.88 -32.83 -37.00
N VAL A 749 54.89 -33.35 -35.77
CA VAL A 749 53.99 -32.90 -34.70
C VAL A 749 54.37 -31.48 -34.30
N VAL A 750 53.50 -30.51 -34.57
CA VAL A 750 53.70 -29.11 -34.20
C VAL A 750 53.25 -28.89 -32.77
N VAL A 751 52.06 -29.40 -32.44
CA VAL A 751 51.49 -29.38 -31.10
C VAL A 751 50.97 -30.77 -30.76
N PRO A 752 51.53 -31.44 -29.74
CA PRO A 752 51.16 -32.83 -29.44
C PRO A 752 49.77 -32.94 -28.84
N ALA A 753 49.33 -31.98 -28.04
CA ALA A 753 47.99 -31.97 -27.45
C ALA A 753 47.40 -30.56 -27.42
N VAL A 754 46.26 -30.39 -28.06
CA VAL A 754 45.42 -29.20 -28.06
C VAL A 754 44.01 -29.65 -27.74
N ARG A 755 43.24 -28.86 -26.99
CA ARG A 755 41.81 -29.13 -26.79
C ARG A 755 41.00 -28.23 -27.71
N ILE A 756 39.98 -28.76 -28.37
CA ILE A 756 39.00 -27.93 -29.08
C ILE A 756 38.15 -27.20 -28.03
N ALA A 757 38.40 -25.91 -27.81
CA ALA A 757 37.63 -25.10 -26.86
C ALA A 757 36.23 -24.74 -27.41
N ARG A 758 36.13 -24.60 -28.74
CA ARG A 758 34.87 -24.48 -29.47
C ARG A 758 35.00 -25.18 -30.80
N ALA A 759 34.06 -26.07 -31.09
CA ALA A 759 33.91 -26.71 -32.40
C ALA A 759 33.69 -25.66 -33.51
N SER A 760 33.79 -26.11 -34.76
CA SER A 760 33.58 -25.25 -35.92
C SER A 760 32.20 -24.60 -35.89
N VAL A 761 32.18 -23.26 -35.92
CA VAL A 761 30.98 -22.47 -36.14
C VAL A 761 31.30 -21.44 -37.20
N ALA A 762 30.60 -21.52 -38.34
CA ALA A 762 30.81 -20.68 -39.52
C ALA A 762 32.25 -20.74 -40.08
N GLY A 763 32.88 -21.93 -40.06
CA GLY A 763 34.22 -22.14 -40.62
C GLY A 763 35.36 -21.69 -39.70
N GLN A 764 35.08 -21.47 -38.41
CA GLN A 764 36.06 -21.12 -37.40
C GLN A 764 35.92 -21.99 -36.15
N SER A 765 37.04 -22.56 -35.75
CA SER A 765 37.20 -23.32 -34.50
C SER A 765 38.09 -22.55 -33.54
N ILE A 766 38.01 -22.87 -32.25
CA ILE A 766 38.87 -22.25 -31.23
C ILE A 766 39.67 -23.34 -30.53
N LEU A 767 40.99 -23.20 -30.60
CA LEU A 767 41.94 -24.12 -30.02
C LEU A 767 42.39 -23.62 -28.65
N GLU A 768 42.35 -24.46 -27.63
CA GLU A 768 43.02 -24.24 -26.35
C GLU A 768 44.40 -24.88 -26.38
N ILE A 769 45.43 -24.04 -26.46
CA ILE A 769 46.81 -24.46 -26.69
C ILE A 769 47.65 -24.15 -25.45
N PRO A 770 48.47 -25.09 -24.95
CA PRO A 770 49.45 -24.79 -23.91
C PRO A 770 50.37 -23.63 -24.32
N ASN A 771 50.63 -22.69 -23.41
CA ASN A 771 51.41 -21.48 -23.74
C ASN A 771 52.80 -21.79 -24.33
N GLU A 772 53.41 -22.92 -23.93
CA GLU A 772 54.71 -23.40 -24.45
C GLU A 772 54.70 -23.88 -25.90
N HIS A 773 53.53 -24.18 -26.46
CA HIS A 773 53.35 -24.64 -27.84
C HIS A 773 52.79 -23.55 -28.77
N LEU A 774 52.23 -22.47 -28.23
CA LEU A 774 51.60 -21.39 -29.00
C LEU A 774 52.53 -20.80 -30.07
N THR A 775 53.77 -20.49 -29.69
CA THR A 775 54.75 -19.89 -30.62
C THR A 775 55.11 -20.85 -31.76
N ARG A 776 55.19 -22.16 -31.48
CA ARG A 776 55.46 -23.18 -32.50
C ARG A 776 54.31 -23.28 -33.50
N LEU A 777 53.07 -23.27 -33.01
CA LEU A 777 51.90 -23.30 -33.89
C LEU A 777 51.80 -22.05 -34.76
N GLN A 778 51.99 -20.87 -34.18
CA GLN A 778 51.97 -19.61 -34.93
C GLN A 778 53.04 -19.56 -36.02
N ALA A 779 54.25 -20.07 -35.74
CA ALA A 779 55.30 -20.19 -36.75
C ALA A 779 54.91 -21.17 -37.87
N ALA A 780 54.26 -22.29 -37.53
CA ALA A 780 53.81 -23.27 -38.52
C ALA A 780 52.68 -22.73 -39.40
N ILE A 781 51.71 -21.99 -38.84
CA ILE A 781 50.64 -21.31 -39.59
C ILE A 781 51.24 -20.25 -40.53
N ALA A 782 52.15 -19.41 -40.02
CA ALA A 782 52.80 -18.38 -40.83
C ALA A 782 53.54 -18.97 -42.03
N ARG A 783 54.26 -20.09 -41.81
CA ARG A 783 54.96 -20.81 -42.88
C ARG A 783 54.00 -21.39 -43.92
N SER A 784 52.89 -21.98 -43.49
CA SER A 784 51.85 -22.51 -44.39
C SER A 784 51.21 -21.40 -45.25
N LEU A 785 51.09 -20.18 -44.71
CA LEU A 785 50.54 -19.03 -45.43
C LEU A 785 51.51 -18.42 -46.44
N THR A 786 52.82 -18.44 -46.18
CA THR A 786 53.83 -17.89 -47.11
C THR A 786 54.10 -18.79 -48.31
N ASP A 787 53.93 -20.11 -48.17
CA ASP A 787 54.12 -21.07 -49.26
C ASP A 787 52.93 -21.11 -50.26
N ARG A 788 52.04 -20.10 -50.25
CA ARG A 788 50.80 -20.09 -51.04
C ARG A 788 50.98 -19.84 -52.54
N ASP A 789 52.10 -19.23 -52.94
CA ASP A 789 52.29 -18.77 -54.33
C ASP A 789 52.64 -19.91 -55.30
N ASP A 790 53.14 -21.05 -54.80
CA ASP A 790 53.30 -22.28 -55.58
C ASP A 790 52.16 -23.25 -55.23
N PHE A 791 51.07 -23.18 -56.00
CA PHE A 791 49.84 -23.95 -55.82
C PHE A 791 50.03 -25.48 -55.71
N GLU A 792 51.22 -26.01 -56.01
CA GLU A 792 51.55 -27.44 -55.93
C GLU A 792 52.24 -27.88 -54.63
N ASP A 793 52.79 -26.98 -53.81
CA ASP A 793 53.59 -27.32 -52.61
C ASP A 793 52.98 -26.77 -51.31
N ARG A 794 51.68 -27.02 -51.11
CA ARG A 794 51.00 -26.61 -49.88
C ARG A 794 51.38 -27.51 -48.71
N SER A 795 52.14 -26.95 -47.77
CA SER A 795 52.29 -27.55 -46.44
C SER A 795 50.98 -27.33 -45.66
N HIS A 796 50.18 -28.38 -45.54
CA HIS A 796 48.89 -28.37 -44.88
C HIS A 796 49.06 -28.78 -43.42
N LEU A 797 48.60 -27.94 -42.49
CA LEU A 797 48.41 -28.38 -41.12
C LEU A 797 47.22 -29.35 -41.11
N VAL A 798 47.31 -30.42 -40.32
CA VAL A 798 46.28 -31.46 -40.19
C VAL A 798 45.99 -31.66 -38.71
N ALA A 799 44.71 -31.67 -38.33
CA ALA A 799 44.26 -32.04 -36.99
C ALA A 799 44.02 -33.56 -36.93
N VAL A 800 44.60 -34.22 -35.93
CA VAL A 800 44.45 -35.66 -35.70
C VAL A 800 43.90 -35.88 -34.29
N GLY A 801 42.82 -36.64 -34.17
CA GLY A 801 42.20 -36.95 -32.89
C GLY A 801 43.12 -37.78 -32.00
N ILE A 802 43.14 -37.44 -30.72
CA ILE A 802 43.82 -38.21 -29.67
C ILE A 802 42.74 -38.97 -28.89
N GLU A 803 43.06 -40.16 -28.38
CA GLU A 803 42.13 -40.92 -27.55
C GLU A 803 41.74 -40.12 -26.29
N ARG A 804 40.43 -39.97 -26.03
CA ARG A 804 39.93 -39.35 -24.79
C ARG A 804 40.30 -40.27 -23.62
N ARG A 805 41.26 -39.87 -22.78
CA ARG A 805 41.47 -40.50 -21.46
C ARG A 805 40.50 -39.87 -20.48
N ASP A 806 39.76 -40.70 -19.73
CA ASP A 806 38.73 -40.25 -18.77
C ASP A 806 39.27 -39.38 -17.63
N ASP A 807 40.59 -39.40 -17.39
CA ASP A 807 41.24 -38.50 -16.46
C ASP A 807 41.53 -37.16 -17.16
N ASP A 808 40.78 -36.11 -16.80
CA ASP A 808 40.94 -34.69 -17.21
C ASP A 808 42.37 -34.12 -16.95
N VAL A 809 43.25 -34.93 -16.37
CA VAL A 809 44.68 -34.70 -16.25
C VAL A 809 45.34 -35.13 -17.56
N ILE A 810 45.51 -34.16 -18.47
CA ILE A 810 46.49 -34.29 -19.55
C ILE A 810 47.86 -34.34 -18.86
N VAL A 811 48.30 -35.53 -18.45
CA VAL A 811 49.66 -35.77 -18.04
C VAL A 811 50.49 -35.56 -19.31
N ALA A 812 51.42 -34.62 -19.30
CA ALA A 812 52.39 -34.37 -20.37
C ALA A 812 53.40 -35.54 -20.53
N GLY A 813 52.91 -36.78 -20.45
CA GLY A 813 53.68 -38.01 -20.28
C GLY A 813 53.53 -38.97 -21.47
N SER A 814 54.61 -39.01 -22.25
CA SER A 814 55.21 -40.13 -22.99
C SER A 814 54.50 -40.85 -24.14
N ASP A 815 53.19 -40.74 -24.35
CA ASP A 815 52.58 -41.30 -25.58
C ASP A 815 52.54 -40.24 -26.70
N GLU A 816 53.72 -39.67 -27.01
CA GLU A 816 53.88 -38.81 -28.18
C GLU A 816 53.65 -39.65 -29.43
N ILE A 817 52.72 -39.22 -30.29
CA ILE A 817 52.65 -39.72 -31.67
C ILE A 817 54.06 -39.52 -32.26
N PRO A 818 54.79 -40.60 -32.61
CA PRO A 818 56.18 -40.46 -33.03
C PRO A 818 56.23 -39.63 -34.31
N SER A 819 57.07 -38.59 -34.34
CA SER A 819 57.28 -37.80 -35.54
C SER A 819 57.82 -38.71 -36.64
N PHE A 820 57.10 -38.82 -37.76
CA PHE A 820 57.55 -39.59 -38.90
C PHE A 820 58.36 -38.67 -39.82
N ASP A 821 59.67 -38.62 -39.58
CA ASP A 821 60.63 -38.06 -40.53
C ASP A 821 61.25 -39.22 -41.33
N PRO A 822 60.83 -39.44 -42.59
CA PRO A 822 61.41 -40.47 -43.45
C PRO A 822 62.89 -40.22 -43.76
N LEU A 823 63.43 -39.05 -43.43
CA LEU A 823 64.85 -38.73 -43.55
C LEU A 823 65.64 -38.91 -42.25
N ALA A 824 65.00 -39.20 -41.11
CA ALA A 824 65.69 -39.41 -39.83
C ALA A 824 66.79 -40.48 -39.92
N ASN A 825 66.62 -41.46 -40.80
CA ASN A 825 67.57 -42.54 -41.05
C ASN A 825 68.38 -42.37 -42.36
N VAL A 826 68.18 -41.29 -43.12
CA VAL A 826 68.85 -41.08 -44.41
C VAL A 826 70.22 -40.43 -44.19
N LYS A 827 71.29 -41.17 -44.50
CA LYS A 827 72.66 -40.64 -44.48
C LYS A 827 72.99 -39.98 -45.81
N THR A 828 73.43 -38.73 -45.76
CA THR A 828 73.92 -38.01 -46.94
C THR A 828 75.44 -37.94 -46.92
N THR A 829 76.06 -38.38 -48.01
CA THR A 829 77.52 -38.27 -48.21
C THR A 829 77.77 -37.25 -49.30
N GLN A 830 78.46 -36.16 -48.96
CA GLN A 830 78.87 -35.15 -49.92
C GLN A 830 80.20 -35.57 -50.55
N LEU A 831 80.18 -35.92 -51.84
CA LEU A 831 81.34 -36.32 -52.62
C LEU A 831 81.83 -35.11 -53.43
N ILE A 832 83.06 -34.65 -53.17
CA ILE A 832 83.67 -33.55 -53.94
C ILE A 832 84.76 -34.15 -54.83
N ILE A 833 84.49 -34.29 -56.14
CA ILE A 833 85.47 -34.80 -57.11
C ILE A 833 85.66 -33.77 -58.22
N GLY A 834 86.91 -33.30 -58.39
CA GLY A 834 87.30 -32.43 -59.51
C GLY A 834 86.56 -31.08 -59.60
N GLY A 835 86.19 -30.49 -58.45
CA GLY A 835 85.43 -29.24 -58.40
C GLY A 835 83.91 -29.41 -58.58
N ARG A 836 83.44 -30.62 -58.92
CA ARG A 836 82.01 -30.96 -58.90
C ARG A 836 81.60 -31.49 -57.52
N ARG A 837 80.66 -30.80 -56.89
CA ARG A 837 79.96 -31.26 -55.68
C ARG A 837 78.83 -32.22 -56.08
N SER A 838 79.02 -33.49 -55.81
CA SER A 838 77.97 -34.52 -55.81
C SER A 838 77.49 -34.75 -54.38
N VAL A 839 76.21 -35.05 -54.21
CA VAL A 839 75.61 -35.43 -52.92
C VAL A 839 74.89 -36.74 -53.20
N GLU A 840 75.40 -37.81 -52.62
CA GLU A 840 74.82 -39.15 -52.70
C GLU A 840 74.00 -39.40 -51.43
N VAL A 841 72.80 -39.95 -51.64
CA VAL A 841 71.81 -40.17 -50.60
C VAL A 841 71.68 -41.66 -50.41
N TYR A 842 72.04 -42.16 -49.23
CA TYR A 842 71.91 -43.57 -48.90
C TYR A 842 70.67 -43.73 -48.03
N GLY A 843 69.64 -44.42 -48.54
CA GLY A 843 68.48 -44.80 -47.76
C GLY A 843 68.93 -45.71 -46.61
N GLY A 844 68.77 -45.26 -45.36
CA GLY A 844 69.02 -46.11 -44.22
C GLY A 844 67.98 -47.22 -44.19
N GLY A 845 68.38 -48.44 -44.53
CA GLY A 845 67.54 -49.62 -44.34
C GLY A 845 67.28 -49.82 -42.84
N GLY A 846 66.05 -49.57 -42.42
CA GLY A 846 65.56 -49.82 -41.07
C GLY A 846 64.04 -49.93 -41.14
N LEU A 847 63.54 -51.08 -40.68
CA LEU A 847 62.17 -51.61 -40.71
C LEU A 847 61.05 -50.64 -40.36
#